data_AF-S2JBS3-F1
#
_entry.id   AF-S2JBS3-F1
#
_cell.length_a   1.000
_cell.length_b   1.000
_cell.length_c   1.000
_cell.angle_alpha   90.00
_cell.angle_beta   90.00
_cell.angle_gamma   90.00
#
_symmetry.space_group_name_H-M   'P 1'
#
loop_
_entity.id
_entity.type
_entity.pdbx_description
1 polymer ?
#
loop_
_entity_poly.entity_id
_entity_poly.type
_entity_poly.pdbx_seq_one_letter_code
_entity_poly.pdbx_strand_id
1 'polypeptide(L)'
;MKIQCLDHKGSTSNTFLCKINQHTILINCPLETLTLPQPQPQHEQGDALDGQEESSNDLGSILSAFSTQGKRTADTQYSSLTTSLKNCDHPSVFRVPDFSLIDMDSIDLVLIANSECMLGLPFLTEYLGYKGRIIATEPTIEYGKQRMEELVLYHGHNNTSRIEPTLATHFSQLGDLAPPSEGWRSIYTLKDITSCIEKVQPVRYTETLSLFSTLNLVAYSSGYALGSANWLLETSFKRIAFLSSSSLYANLHPAPFDPDILKDADVVVVGGLSQQSERELSFERARAKLYVHLARTNQSLHNTVIVAPPMGILFDLIGDIQEYFKALGKEIGHERHQTPIYVANPIADQSLKYANICGEWMNSGRHDLLYLPQMPLAHGELMNTGAVETIVSLEASVLSETSIREPCIVFTGDSTCITKGPLMWFLNHWGHSELNTCIFIDPNSPQDIQHDIPVDCKMNFIRIPLDTRLKLEDVPSILHTHWQHVGSHTRHLLIPGIKGAELVKEEQSQETQVHIYHQGVVRIDVNRDWERVSVSEKLAKTIDPTMVPNRDGTHFSAWAPINGSLNYYNNRLEIHPSINVKDDQALVLDHKSELRIHTELNATIRRFEERAIPISITKDINGITTIELPSDMDARIIMNGSSTTVIASDDKVRDLLRQITVTDSREL
;
A
#
# COMPACT_ATOMS: atom_id res chain seq x y z
N MET A 1 -18.24 3.10 6.78
CA MET A 1 -16.76 2.95 6.72
C MET A 1 -16.10 4.17 7.36
N LYS A 2 -14.92 4.05 7.97
CA LYS A 2 -14.13 5.20 8.45
C LYS A 2 -12.74 5.16 7.83
N ILE A 3 -12.23 6.31 7.39
CA ILE A 3 -10.86 6.46 6.90
C ILE A 3 -10.21 7.59 7.68
N GLN A 4 -9.01 7.36 8.19
CA GLN A 4 -8.22 8.36 8.89
C GLN A 4 -6.87 8.51 8.20
N CYS A 5 -6.50 9.74 7.86
CA CYS A 5 -5.14 10.05 7.40
C CYS A 5 -4.21 10.20 8.61
N LEU A 6 -3.08 9.48 8.61
CA LEU A 6 -2.10 9.45 9.71
C LEU A 6 -0.83 10.27 9.43
N ASP A 7 -0.80 10.95 8.29
CA ASP A 7 0.34 11.74 7.87
C ASP A 7 0.52 12.99 8.75
N HIS A 8 1.77 13.35 9.00
CA HIS A 8 2.12 14.60 9.67
C HIS A 8 1.80 15.82 8.79
N LYS A 9 1.69 17.01 9.38
CA LYS A 9 1.35 18.22 8.61
C LYS A 9 2.45 18.50 7.60
N GLY A 10 2.07 18.71 6.33
CA GLY A 10 3.02 18.94 5.24
C GLY A 10 3.63 17.66 4.65
N SER A 11 3.35 16.50 5.23
CA SER A 11 3.76 15.20 4.69
C SER A 11 2.90 14.83 3.48
N THR A 12 3.51 14.13 2.52
CA THR A 12 2.85 13.61 1.30
C THR A 12 2.79 12.09 1.28
N SER A 13 2.98 11.47 2.43
CA SER A 13 3.34 10.06 2.52
C SER A 13 2.13 9.11 2.38
N ASN A 14 0.91 9.66 2.36
CA ASN A 14 -0.38 9.02 2.07
C ASN A 14 -0.61 7.74 2.88
N THR A 15 -0.55 7.88 4.20
CA THR A 15 -0.83 6.80 5.17
C THR A 15 -2.28 6.85 5.63
N PHE A 16 -3.02 5.75 5.46
CA PHE A 16 -4.43 5.66 5.84
C PHE A 16 -4.71 4.54 6.82
N LEU A 17 -5.46 4.83 7.88
CA LEU A 17 -6.11 3.83 8.70
C LEU A 17 -7.57 3.69 8.26
N CYS A 18 -7.88 2.56 7.64
CA CYS A 18 -9.20 2.26 7.12
C CYS A 18 -9.92 1.25 8.02
N LYS A 19 -11.09 1.62 8.55
CA LYS A 19 -11.95 0.73 9.32
C LYS A 19 -13.19 0.36 8.51
N ILE A 20 -13.26 -0.92 8.15
CA ILE A 20 -14.38 -1.53 7.42
C ILE A 20 -14.91 -2.68 8.26
N ASN A 21 -16.14 -2.56 8.75
CA ASN A 21 -16.78 -3.56 9.61
C ASN A 21 -15.95 -3.85 10.87
N GLN A 22 -15.48 -5.09 11.00
CA GLN A 22 -14.62 -5.57 12.09
C GLN A 22 -13.13 -5.47 11.75
N HIS A 23 -12.77 -5.08 10.52
CA HIS A 23 -11.39 -5.03 10.07
C HIS A 23 -10.83 -3.61 10.12
N THR A 24 -9.63 -3.48 10.66
CA THR A 24 -8.83 -2.26 10.62
C THR A 24 -7.59 -2.52 9.76
N ILE A 25 -7.47 -1.76 8.68
CA ILE A 25 -6.46 -1.94 7.65
C ILE A 25 -5.62 -0.67 7.58
N LEU A 26 -4.31 -0.81 7.74
CA LEU A 26 -3.34 0.26 7.53
C LEU A 26 -2.86 0.22 6.08
N ILE A 27 -2.92 1.34 5.37
CA ILE A 27 -2.38 1.52 4.03
C ILE A 27 -1.10 2.35 4.17
N ASN A 28 0.01 1.76 3.73
CA ASN A 28 1.37 2.29 3.77
C ASN A 28 1.95 2.45 5.19
N CYS A 29 3.28 2.42 5.28
CA CYS A 29 4.08 2.76 6.46
C CYS A 29 5.40 3.41 6.00
N PRO A 30 5.35 4.66 5.50
CA PRO A 30 6.51 5.39 5.01
C PRO A 30 7.43 5.84 6.15
N LEU A 31 8.61 6.35 5.79
CA LEU A 31 9.57 6.92 6.75
C LEU A 31 9.95 8.34 6.33
N GLU A 32 9.78 9.29 7.24
CA GLU A 32 10.26 10.67 7.06
C GLU A 32 11.68 10.81 7.61
N THR A 33 12.52 11.56 6.91
CA THR A 33 13.91 11.84 7.31
C THR A 33 14.08 13.33 7.49
N LEU A 34 14.73 13.73 8.59
CA LEU A 34 15.15 15.09 8.87
C LEU A 34 16.63 15.12 9.20
N THR A 35 17.40 15.90 8.45
CA THR A 35 18.82 16.16 8.74
C THR A 35 18.92 17.43 9.58
N LEU A 36 19.56 17.33 10.74
CA LEU A 36 19.68 18.43 11.70
C LEU A 36 20.93 19.27 11.41
N PRO A 37 20.84 20.61 11.53
CA PRO A 37 22.02 21.48 11.42
C PRO A 37 23.00 21.19 12.57
N GLN A 38 24.30 21.33 12.32
CA GLN A 38 25.29 21.25 13.40
C GLN A 38 25.10 22.42 14.38
N PRO A 39 25.19 22.18 15.70
CA PRO A 39 25.32 23.29 16.63
C PRO A 39 26.64 24.02 16.32
N GLN A 40 26.56 25.33 16.03
CA GLN A 40 27.76 26.14 15.90
C GLN A 40 28.56 26.02 17.21
N PRO A 41 29.89 25.82 17.16
CA PRO A 41 30.70 25.88 18.36
C PRO A 41 30.48 27.25 18.99
N GLN A 42 29.86 27.27 20.16
CA GLN A 42 29.81 28.47 20.98
C GLN A 42 31.26 28.84 21.24
N HIS A 43 31.70 29.98 20.71
CA HIS A 43 32.94 30.60 21.15
C HIS A 43 32.76 30.89 22.65
N GLU A 44 33.25 29.98 23.49
CA GLU A 44 33.57 30.33 24.87
C GLU A 44 34.62 31.44 24.77
N GLN A 45 34.17 32.68 24.99
CA GLN A 45 35.07 33.77 25.32
C GLN A 45 35.72 33.38 26.65
N GLY A 46 36.93 32.84 26.57
CA GLY A 46 37.74 32.53 27.73
C GLY A 46 38.04 33.82 28.48
N ASP A 47 37.38 34.01 29.63
CA ASP A 47 37.92 34.83 30.69
C ASP A 47 39.09 34.05 31.32
N ALA A 48 40.29 34.57 31.11
CA ALA A 48 41.51 34.07 31.68
C ALA A 48 41.51 34.28 33.20
N LEU A 49 41.55 33.19 33.97
CA LEU A 49 42.02 33.19 35.35
C LEU A 49 42.89 31.96 35.63
N ASP A 50 44.06 32.25 36.20
CA ASP A 50 45.20 31.39 36.50
C ASP A 50 44.91 30.16 37.38
N GLY A 51 45.64 29.07 37.06
CA GLY A 51 46.41 28.29 38.05
C GLY A 51 45.72 27.13 38.75
N GLN A 52 46.07 25.89 38.39
CA GLN A 52 46.99 25.02 39.16
C GLN A 52 47.11 23.63 38.50
N GLU A 53 48.36 23.18 38.40
CA GLU A 53 48.77 21.84 37.96
C GLU A 53 48.31 20.78 38.96
N GLU A 54 47.66 19.71 38.49
CA GLU A 54 47.76 18.41 39.16
C GLU A 54 47.87 17.23 38.17
N SER A 55 48.73 16.32 38.58
CA SER A 55 49.38 15.19 37.92
C SER A 55 48.50 14.12 37.25
N SER A 56 49.06 13.60 36.16
CA SER A 56 48.71 12.39 35.42
C SER A 56 48.61 11.13 36.28
N ASN A 57 47.49 10.40 36.19
CA ASN A 57 47.40 9.00 36.61
C ASN A 57 47.07 8.11 35.41
N ASP A 58 48.14 7.61 34.79
CA ASP A 58 48.18 6.76 33.61
C ASP A 58 48.08 5.27 34.00
N LEU A 59 46.94 4.89 34.58
CA LEU A 59 46.64 3.50 35.01
C LEU A 59 45.38 2.91 34.36
N GLY A 60 44.57 3.72 33.66
CA GLY A 60 43.40 3.26 32.90
C GLY A 60 43.75 2.68 31.53
N SER A 61 44.87 3.13 30.93
CA SER A 61 45.34 2.70 29.61
C SER A 61 45.89 1.26 29.61
N ILE A 62 46.51 0.83 30.72
CA ILE A 62 47.16 -0.48 30.83
C ILE A 62 46.15 -1.61 31.10
N LEU A 63 45.05 -1.35 31.82
CA LEU A 63 44.05 -2.38 32.13
C LEU A 63 43.14 -2.75 30.94
N SER A 64 43.03 -1.87 29.95
CA SER A 64 42.28 -2.14 28.71
C SER A 64 42.97 -3.15 27.79
N ALA A 65 44.29 -3.35 27.94
CA ALA A 65 45.08 -4.23 27.09
C ALA A 65 44.99 -5.73 27.46
N PHE A 66 44.41 -6.09 28.61
CA PHE A 66 44.42 -7.48 29.12
C PHE A 66 43.06 -8.20 29.11
N SER A 67 42.03 -7.62 28.49
CA SER A 67 40.69 -8.22 28.40
C SER A 67 40.29 -8.59 26.96
N THR A 68 41.12 -9.37 26.26
CA THR A 68 40.70 -10.06 25.03
C THR A 68 41.40 -11.40 24.85
N GLN A 69 40.80 -12.48 25.37
CA GLN A 69 40.95 -13.80 24.77
C GLN A 69 39.58 -14.50 24.76
N GLY A 70 38.93 -14.46 23.59
CA GLY A 70 37.68 -15.18 23.38
C GLY A 70 36.94 -14.75 22.12
N LYS A 71 37.39 -15.26 20.96
CA LYS A 71 36.64 -15.43 19.69
C LYS A 71 35.74 -14.28 19.22
N ARG A 72 36.17 -13.57 18.17
CA ARG A 72 35.33 -13.07 17.05
C ARG A 72 36.24 -12.49 15.96
N THR A 73 36.56 -13.32 14.97
CA THR A 73 37.18 -12.92 13.71
C THR A 73 36.08 -12.70 12.68
N ALA A 74 35.53 -11.48 12.61
CA ALA A 74 34.71 -10.99 11.50
C ALA A 74 34.56 -9.45 11.53
N ASP A 75 34.52 -8.83 12.71
CA ASP A 75 34.14 -7.40 12.83
C ASP A 75 35.31 -6.40 12.83
N THR A 76 36.57 -6.86 12.70
CA THR A 76 37.74 -6.01 13.00
C THR A 76 38.41 -5.38 11.78
N GLN A 77 37.98 -5.68 10.55
CA GLN A 77 38.57 -5.07 9.34
C GLN A 77 37.89 -3.76 8.91
N TYR A 78 36.68 -3.46 9.39
CA TYR A 78 35.96 -2.22 9.06
C TYR A 78 36.27 -1.04 10.00
N SER A 79 36.81 -1.31 11.19
CA SER A 79 36.98 -0.29 12.26
C SER A 79 38.17 0.66 12.06
N SER A 80 39.11 0.36 11.16
CA SER A 80 40.37 1.12 11.03
C SER A 80 40.48 1.99 9.77
N LEU A 81 39.56 1.83 8.81
CA LEU A 81 39.59 2.50 7.50
C LEU A 81 38.79 3.82 7.44
N THR A 82 37.94 4.09 8.43
CA THR A 82 37.03 5.25 8.50
C THR A 82 37.63 6.53 9.08
N THR A 83 38.92 6.54 9.41
CA THR A 83 39.53 7.68 10.13
C THR A 83 39.65 8.95 9.27
N SER A 84 39.47 8.87 7.95
CA SER A 84 39.60 10.02 7.05
C SER A 84 38.29 10.67 6.58
N LEU A 85 37.12 10.12 6.94
CA LEU A 85 35.78 10.67 6.60
C LEU A 85 35.17 11.53 7.73
N LYS A 86 35.92 11.78 8.81
CA LYS A 86 35.41 12.23 10.12
C LYS A 86 34.98 13.71 10.26
N ASN A 87 34.79 14.49 9.19
CA ASN A 87 34.63 15.95 9.34
C ASN A 87 33.30 16.59 8.90
N CYS A 88 32.21 15.85 8.65
CA CYS A 88 30.92 16.47 8.29
C CYS A 88 29.66 15.70 8.75
N ASP A 89 29.60 15.20 9.99
CA ASP A 89 28.40 14.45 10.43
C ASP A 89 27.29 15.39 10.92
N HIS A 90 26.31 15.68 10.06
CA HIS A 90 25.00 16.16 10.48
C HIS A 90 24.17 14.97 11.02
N PRO A 91 23.64 15.03 12.25
CA PRO A 91 22.78 13.95 12.74
C PRO A 91 21.45 13.96 11.97
N SER A 92 20.98 12.78 11.56
CA SER A 92 19.67 12.62 10.90
C SER A 92 18.75 11.84 11.82
N VAL A 93 17.49 12.25 11.86
CA VAL A 93 16.44 11.59 12.62
C VAL A 93 15.29 11.19 11.70
N PHE A 94 14.57 10.17 12.12
CA PHE A 94 13.56 9.49 11.33
C PHE A 94 12.23 9.42 12.07
N ARG A 95 11.13 9.43 11.34
CA ARG A 95 9.80 9.39 11.93
C ARG A 95 8.83 8.59 11.07
N VAL A 96 8.01 7.80 11.74
CA VAL A 96 6.88 7.08 11.13
C VAL A 96 5.58 7.88 11.26
N PRO A 97 4.49 7.49 10.57
CA PRO A 97 3.18 8.11 10.74
C PRO A 97 2.73 8.20 12.21
N ASP A 98 1.82 9.12 12.51
CA ASP A 98 1.37 9.34 13.88
C ASP A 98 0.47 8.20 14.36
N PHE A 99 1.08 7.27 15.10
CA PHE A 99 0.42 6.13 15.73
C PHE A 99 0.03 6.38 17.19
N SER A 100 0.20 7.59 17.73
CA SER A 100 0.05 7.89 19.17
C SER A 100 -1.32 7.54 19.75
N LEU A 101 -2.39 7.60 18.93
CA LEU A 101 -3.77 7.33 19.33
C LEU A 101 -4.30 5.99 18.80
N ILE A 102 -3.43 5.11 18.32
CA ILE A 102 -3.80 3.85 17.68
C ILE A 102 -3.23 2.68 18.48
N ASP A 103 -4.12 1.76 18.85
CA ASP A 103 -3.70 0.47 19.40
C ASP A 103 -3.21 -0.43 18.27
N MET A 104 -1.94 -0.86 18.33
CA MET A 104 -1.32 -1.69 17.30
C MET A 104 -1.94 -3.08 17.21
N ASP A 105 -2.46 -3.62 18.32
CA ASP A 105 -3.15 -4.91 18.33
C ASP A 105 -4.54 -4.82 17.64
N SER A 106 -5.04 -3.61 17.41
CA SER A 106 -6.32 -3.39 16.71
C SER A 106 -6.21 -3.38 15.18
N ILE A 107 -4.99 -3.37 14.63
CA ILE A 107 -4.73 -3.37 13.19
C ILE A 107 -4.60 -4.82 12.72
N ASP A 108 -5.47 -5.26 11.81
CA ASP A 108 -5.50 -6.64 11.32
C ASP A 108 -4.54 -6.86 10.14
N LEU A 109 -4.35 -5.82 9.33
CA LEU A 109 -3.71 -5.90 8.03
C LEU A 109 -2.96 -4.60 7.68
N VAL A 110 -1.75 -4.72 7.14
CA VAL A 110 -1.00 -3.64 6.51
C VAL A 110 -0.85 -3.94 5.01
N LEU A 111 -1.18 -2.95 4.18
CA LEU A 111 -1.00 -3.01 2.73
C LEU A 111 0.03 -1.98 2.28
N ILE A 112 1.00 -2.40 1.47
CA ILE A 112 2.07 -1.53 0.97
C ILE A 112 1.88 -1.27 -0.52
N ALA A 113 1.83 0.00 -0.91
CA ALA A 113 1.65 0.38 -2.30
C ALA A 113 2.94 0.37 -3.14
N ASN A 114 4.09 0.71 -2.57
CA ASN A 114 5.39 0.74 -3.27
C ASN A 114 6.55 0.71 -2.25
N SER A 115 7.78 0.60 -2.74
CA SER A 115 8.99 0.43 -1.93
C SER A 115 9.24 1.57 -0.92
N GLU A 116 8.96 2.82 -1.30
CA GLU A 116 9.13 3.97 -0.40
C GLU A 116 8.07 3.99 0.70
N CYS A 117 6.89 3.42 0.42
CA CYS A 117 5.80 3.31 1.38
C CYS A 117 5.99 2.21 2.45
N MET A 118 7.09 1.45 2.45
CA MET A 118 7.37 0.46 3.50
C MET A 118 8.56 0.78 4.39
N LEU A 119 9.28 1.89 4.16
CA LEU A 119 10.51 2.21 4.88
C LEU A 119 10.35 2.33 6.41
N GLY A 120 9.13 2.56 6.90
CA GLY A 120 8.79 2.61 8.32
C GLY A 120 8.42 1.26 8.95
N LEU A 121 8.30 0.18 8.16
CA LEU A 121 7.86 -1.12 8.66
C LEU A 121 8.72 -1.70 9.80
N PRO A 122 10.07 -1.59 9.81
CA PRO A 122 10.84 -2.11 10.93
C PRO A 122 10.45 -1.47 12.28
N PHE A 123 10.09 -0.18 12.28
CA PHE A 123 9.53 0.47 13.48
C PHE A 123 8.20 -0.15 13.90
N LEU A 124 7.31 -0.38 12.94
CA LEU A 124 5.99 -0.95 13.18
C LEU A 124 6.09 -2.37 13.75
N THR A 125 6.96 -3.22 13.18
CA THR A 125 7.04 -4.65 13.51
C THR A 125 7.94 -4.96 14.71
N GLU A 126 9.07 -4.28 14.87
CA GLU A 126 10.05 -4.61 15.93
C GLU A 126 9.91 -3.74 17.18
N TYR A 127 9.34 -2.54 17.07
CA TYR A 127 9.32 -1.57 18.18
C TYR A 127 7.91 -1.23 18.66
N LEU A 128 6.94 -1.14 17.74
CA LEU A 128 5.54 -0.85 18.09
C LEU A 128 4.72 -2.12 18.37
N GLY A 129 5.26 -3.30 18.10
CA GLY A 129 4.66 -4.58 18.50
C GLY A 129 3.51 -5.06 17.61
N TYR A 130 3.41 -4.57 16.36
CA TYR A 130 2.43 -5.04 15.39
C TYR A 130 2.58 -6.54 15.06
N LYS A 131 1.45 -7.27 15.01
CA LYS A 131 1.41 -8.74 14.80
C LYS A 131 0.47 -9.20 13.68
N GLY A 132 -0.24 -8.27 13.04
CA GLY A 132 -1.14 -8.61 11.94
C GLY A 132 -0.38 -8.99 10.66
N ARG A 133 -1.13 -9.18 9.57
CA ARG A 133 -0.53 -9.56 8.27
C ARG A 133 -0.01 -8.33 7.52
N ILE A 134 1.14 -8.44 6.88
CA ILE A 134 1.69 -7.40 5.99
C ILE A 134 1.70 -7.96 4.58
N ILE A 135 1.17 -7.20 3.62
CA ILE A 135 1.05 -7.64 2.23
C ILE A 135 1.64 -6.59 1.28
N ALA A 136 2.47 -7.05 0.36
CA ALA A 136 3.14 -6.24 -0.65
C ALA A 136 3.47 -7.12 -1.88
N THR A 137 3.79 -6.50 -3.01
CA THR A 137 4.24 -7.22 -4.22
C THR A 137 5.72 -7.59 -4.13
N GLU A 138 6.16 -8.63 -4.85
CA GLU A 138 7.56 -9.11 -4.78
C GLU A 138 8.60 -7.99 -5.05
N PRO A 139 8.51 -7.17 -6.12
CA PRO A 139 9.52 -6.14 -6.36
C PRO A 139 9.47 -5.03 -5.32
N THR A 140 8.27 -4.70 -4.80
CA THR A 140 8.12 -3.72 -3.72
C THR A 140 8.90 -4.15 -2.49
N ILE A 141 8.82 -5.43 -2.11
CA ILE A 141 9.54 -5.97 -0.95
C ILE A 141 11.05 -5.88 -1.16
N GLU A 142 11.54 -6.31 -2.32
CA GLU A 142 12.97 -6.36 -2.61
C GLU A 142 13.59 -4.96 -2.69
N TYR A 143 12.94 -4.02 -3.40
CA TYR A 143 13.39 -2.64 -3.47
C TYR A 143 13.25 -1.91 -2.13
N GLY A 144 12.18 -2.18 -1.37
CA GLY A 144 12.00 -1.64 -0.02
C GLY A 144 13.14 -2.08 0.91
N LYS A 145 13.48 -3.37 0.89
CA LYS A 145 14.61 -3.92 1.65
C LYS A 145 15.93 -3.24 1.29
N GLN A 146 16.26 -3.14 0.00
CA GLN A 146 17.49 -2.49 -0.46
C GLN A 146 17.54 -1.03 0.02
N ARG A 147 16.43 -0.30 -0.06
CA ARG A 147 16.37 1.09 0.42
C ARG A 147 16.54 1.20 1.93
N MET A 148 15.96 0.30 2.71
CA MET A 148 16.20 0.23 4.15
C MET A 148 17.68 -0.02 4.46
N GLU A 149 18.34 -0.92 3.72
CA GLU A 149 19.77 -1.22 3.88
C GLU A 149 20.65 -0.01 3.52
N GLU A 150 20.34 0.70 2.44
CA GLU A 150 21.01 1.96 2.06
C GLU A 150 20.92 3.00 3.19
N LEU A 151 19.73 3.23 3.74
CA LEU A 151 19.53 4.16 4.86
C LEU A 151 20.35 3.76 6.08
N VAL A 152 20.41 2.48 6.43
CA VAL A 152 21.23 2.00 7.55
C VAL A 152 22.72 2.16 7.25
N LEU A 153 23.17 1.96 6.01
CA LEU A 153 24.57 2.18 5.66
C LEU A 153 24.96 3.66 5.78
N TYR A 154 24.09 4.58 5.37
CA TYR A 154 24.34 6.01 5.47
C TYR A 154 24.22 6.56 6.89
N HIS A 155 23.32 6.02 7.73
CA HIS A 155 22.96 6.62 9.02
C HIS A 155 23.26 5.75 10.25
N GLY A 156 23.53 4.46 10.09
CA GLY A 156 23.68 3.49 11.18
C GLY A 156 25.03 3.47 11.89
N HIS A 157 26.04 4.18 11.39
CA HIS A 157 27.43 4.11 11.88
C HIS A 157 27.78 5.12 12.98
N ASN A 158 26.86 5.99 13.37
CA ASN A 158 27.11 6.92 14.48
C ASN A 158 26.99 6.17 15.82
N ASN A 159 28.11 6.07 16.53
CA ASN A 159 28.25 5.62 17.93
C ASN A 159 27.43 6.43 18.96
N THR A 160 26.38 7.15 18.54
CA THR A 160 25.22 7.45 19.39
C THR A 160 24.42 6.19 19.74
N SER A 161 24.76 5.02 19.17
CA SER A 161 24.25 3.71 19.55
C SER A 161 24.81 3.20 20.89
N ARG A 162 24.59 3.96 21.98
CA ARG A 162 24.31 3.39 23.31
C ARG A 162 22.82 3.48 23.59
N ILE A 163 22.00 3.16 22.61
CA ILE A 163 20.54 3.22 22.72
C ILE A 163 20.04 1.77 22.65
N GLU A 164 19.86 1.17 23.83
CA GLU A 164 19.13 -0.09 23.95
C GLU A 164 17.64 0.15 23.60
N PRO A 165 17.05 -0.61 22.68
CA PRO A 165 15.66 -0.43 22.21
C PRO A 165 14.57 -0.61 23.27
N THR A 166 14.92 -1.08 24.46
CA THR A 166 13.99 -1.60 25.48
C THR A 166 13.60 -0.58 26.54
N LEU A 167 14.18 0.62 26.55
CA LEU A 167 13.91 1.64 27.56
C LEU A 167 13.18 2.85 26.95
N ALA A 168 11.94 3.06 27.39
CA ALA A 168 11.04 4.15 27.02
C ALA A 168 11.59 5.59 27.24
N THR A 169 12.83 5.74 27.70
CA THR A 169 13.54 7.02 27.84
C THR A 169 14.42 7.28 26.60
N HIS A 170 13.80 7.32 25.42
CA HIS A 170 14.45 7.69 24.15
C HIS A 170 14.45 9.22 23.91
N PHE A 171 13.73 9.99 24.71
CA PHE A 171 13.47 11.42 24.49
C PHE A 171 14.58 12.36 25.00
N SER A 172 15.53 11.88 25.82
CA SER A 172 16.45 12.75 26.57
C SER A 172 17.84 12.96 25.96
N GLN A 173 18.13 12.39 24.79
CA GLN A 173 19.48 12.45 24.19
C GLN A 173 19.61 13.32 22.93
N LEU A 174 18.51 13.88 22.41
CA LEU A 174 18.59 14.87 21.33
C LEU A 174 18.88 16.32 21.81
N GLY A 175 18.95 16.53 23.13
CA GLY A 175 19.04 17.88 23.70
C GLY A 175 17.87 18.79 23.26
N ASP A 176 18.05 20.11 23.37
CA ASP A 176 17.08 21.13 22.93
C ASP A 176 16.93 21.27 21.40
N LEU A 177 17.57 20.40 20.59
CA LEU A 177 17.73 20.58 19.14
C LEU A 177 16.62 19.95 18.27
N ALA A 178 15.76 19.10 18.84
CA ALA A 178 14.51 18.70 18.20
C ALA A 178 13.36 18.77 19.20
N PRO A 179 12.18 19.26 18.80
CA PRO A 179 11.04 19.28 19.70
C PRO A 179 10.73 17.83 20.14
N PRO A 180 10.83 17.51 21.45
CA PRO A 180 10.61 16.14 21.96
C PRO A 180 9.17 15.63 21.73
N SER A 181 8.28 16.48 21.22
CA SER A 181 6.86 16.22 21.01
C SER A 181 6.50 15.49 19.71
N GLU A 182 7.44 15.26 18.79
CA GLU A 182 7.10 14.85 17.41
C GLU A 182 7.48 13.42 17.00
N GLY A 183 8.01 12.58 17.89
CA GLY A 183 8.21 11.16 17.61
C GLY A 183 9.41 10.80 16.70
N TRP A 184 10.36 11.72 16.54
CA TRP A 184 11.65 11.52 15.84
C TRP A 184 12.56 10.53 16.56
N ARG A 185 13.29 9.68 15.81
CA ARG A 185 14.09 8.54 16.30
C ARG A 185 15.37 8.33 15.47
N SER A 186 16.30 7.54 15.99
CA SER A 186 17.42 6.99 15.21
C SER A 186 16.95 5.91 14.23
N ILE A 187 17.70 5.67 13.16
CA ILE A 187 17.42 4.59 12.20
C ILE A 187 17.47 3.21 12.89
N TYR A 188 16.66 2.26 12.41
CA TYR A 188 16.69 0.84 12.80
C TYR A 188 17.96 0.14 12.31
N THR A 189 18.14 -1.15 12.66
CA THR A 189 19.33 -1.94 12.30
C THR A 189 19.09 -2.92 11.15
N LEU A 190 20.17 -3.45 10.55
CA LEU A 190 20.10 -4.52 9.54
C LEU A 190 19.37 -5.78 10.03
N LYS A 191 19.47 -6.07 11.35
CA LYS A 191 18.76 -7.20 11.96
C LYS A 191 17.25 -6.96 11.99
N ASP A 192 16.84 -5.74 12.29
CA ASP A 192 15.43 -5.35 12.32
C ASP A 192 14.84 -5.42 10.91
N ILE A 193 15.60 -5.00 9.89
CA ILE A 193 15.21 -5.15 8.48
C ILE A 193 14.97 -6.62 8.13
N THR A 194 15.94 -7.49 8.43
CA THR A 194 15.83 -8.94 8.12
C THR A 194 14.58 -9.54 8.79
N SER A 195 14.37 -9.26 10.08
CA SER A 195 13.23 -9.77 10.85
C SER A 195 11.89 -9.21 10.35
N CYS A 196 11.88 -7.97 9.89
CA CYS A 196 10.71 -7.29 9.34
C CYS A 196 10.30 -7.88 7.99
N ILE A 197 11.25 -8.07 7.06
CA ILE A 197 10.98 -8.57 5.71
C ILE A 197 10.43 -10.01 5.75
N GLU A 198 10.89 -10.85 6.68
CA GLU A 198 10.36 -12.22 6.88
C GLU A 198 8.86 -12.25 7.23
N LYS A 199 8.29 -11.13 7.72
CA LYS A 199 6.87 -11.01 8.08
C LYS A 199 5.98 -10.55 6.91
N VAL A 200 6.58 -10.14 5.79
CA VAL A 200 5.85 -9.60 4.64
C VAL A 200 5.44 -10.72 3.68
N GLN A 201 4.14 -10.84 3.42
CA GLN A 201 3.59 -11.78 2.47
C GLN A 201 3.62 -11.19 1.05
N PRO A 202 4.33 -11.83 0.09
CA PRO A 202 4.31 -11.41 -1.31
C PRO A 202 2.99 -11.76 -1.99
N VAL A 203 2.57 -10.93 -2.95
CA VAL A 203 1.40 -11.16 -3.81
C VAL A 203 1.63 -10.66 -5.23
N ARG A 204 0.94 -11.28 -6.19
CA ARG A 204 0.98 -10.87 -7.59
C ARG A 204 -0.17 -9.97 -7.98
N TYR A 205 -0.01 -9.24 -9.08
CA TYR A 205 -1.12 -8.51 -9.67
C TYR A 205 -2.27 -9.44 -10.03
N THR A 206 -3.50 -8.98 -9.83
CA THR A 206 -4.75 -9.69 -10.11
C THR A 206 -4.99 -10.99 -9.33
N GLU A 207 -4.05 -11.39 -8.46
CA GLU A 207 -4.26 -12.47 -7.51
C GLU A 207 -5.30 -12.05 -6.47
N THR A 208 -6.31 -12.90 -6.24
CA THR A 208 -7.35 -12.64 -5.24
C THR A 208 -7.02 -13.36 -3.94
N LEU A 209 -6.65 -12.60 -2.91
CA LEU A 209 -6.46 -13.12 -1.56
C LEU A 209 -7.74 -12.99 -0.73
N SER A 210 -8.35 -14.13 -0.38
CA SER A 210 -9.47 -14.16 0.57
C SER A 210 -8.96 -14.16 2.02
N LEU A 211 -9.06 -13.00 2.67
CA LEU A 211 -8.69 -12.75 4.06
C LEU A 211 -9.92 -12.77 4.97
N PHE A 212 -9.75 -13.35 6.15
CA PHE A 212 -10.75 -13.36 7.23
C PHE A 212 -12.15 -13.87 6.79
N SER A 213 -12.22 -14.68 5.73
CA SER A 213 -13.45 -15.19 5.10
C SER A 213 -14.40 -14.15 4.49
N THR A 214 -14.08 -12.85 4.58
CA THR A 214 -15.04 -11.75 4.38
C THR A 214 -14.47 -10.58 3.56
N LEU A 215 -13.17 -10.57 3.36
CA LEU A 215 -12.43 -9.54 2.63
C LEU A 215 -11.63 -10.22 1.54
N ASN A 216 -11.89 -9.91 0.28
CA ASN A 216 -10.98 -10.22 -0.80
C ASN A 216 -10.09 -9.00 -1.04
N LEU A 217 -8.81 -9.27 -1.28
CA LEU A 217 -7.79 -8.28 -1.57
C LEU A 217 -7.20 -8.59 -2.94
N VAL A 218 -7.08 -7.58 -3.79
CA VAL A 218 -6.46 -7.70 -5.12
C VAL A 218 -5.51 -6.52 -5.34
N ALA A 219 -4.29 -6.80 -5.78
CA ALA A 219 -3.33 -5.79 -6.21
C ALA A 219 -3.47 -5.53 -7.72
N TYR A 220 -3.53 -4.26 -8.11
CA TYR A 220 -3.52 -3.81 -9.50
C TYR A 220 -2.29 -2.94 -9.74
N SER A 221 -1.71 -2.94 -10.94
CA SER A 221 -0.56 -2.09 -11.23
C SER A 221 -0.93 -0.60 -11.11
N SER A 222 -0.08 0.19 -10.44
CA SER A 222 -0.26 1.65 -10.38
C SER A 222 0.47 2.41 -11.50
N GLY A 223 1.36 1.75 -12.25
CA GLY A 223 2.16 2.39 -13.31
C GLY A 223 3.36 3.20 -12.84
N TYR A 224 3.60 3.32 -11.53
CA TYR A 224 4.58 4.28 -10.99
C TYR A 224 6.02 3.74 -10.94
N ALA A 225 6.20 2.52 -10.43
CA ALA A 225 7.48 1.83 -10.26
C ALA A 225 7.30 0.31 -10.37
N LEU A 226 8.38 -0.46 -10.53
CA LEU A 226 8.30 -1.93 -10.51
C LEU A 226 7.63 -2.42 -9.22
N GLY A 227 6.60 -3.25 -9.37
CA GLY A 227 5.82 -3.78 -8.25
C GLY A 227 4.82 -2.80 -7.64
N SER A 228 4.85 -1.50 -7.99
CA SER A 228 3.91 -0.54 -7.40
C SER A 228 2.45 -0.92 -7.66
N ALA A 229 1.61 -0.81 -6.63
CA ALA A 229 0.27 -1.37 -6.61
C ALA A 229 -0.77 -0.37 -6.07
N ASN A 230 -1.93 -0.42 -6.71
CA ASN A 230 -3.19 0.08 -6.18
C ASN A 230 -3.98 -1.11 -5.61
N TRP A 231 -4.68 -0.90 -4.51
CA TRP A 231 -5.30 -1.99 -3.75
C TRP A 231 -6.82 -1.95 -3.87
N LEU A 232 -7.42 -3.06 -4.33
CA LEU A 232 -8.85 -3.27 -4.30
C LEU A 232 -9.23 -4.10 -3.07
N LEU A 233 -10.07 -3.52 -2.21
CA LEU A 233 -10.71 -4.22 -1.11
C LEU A 233 -12.14 -4.57 -1.51
N GLU A 234 -12.43 -5.86 -1.63
CA GLU A 234 -13.79 -6.32 -1.90
C GLU A 234 -14.37 -7.00 -0.67
N THR A 235 -15.47 -6.45 -0.21
CA THR A 235 -16.33 -7.08 0.80
C THR A 235 -17.53 -7.70 0.10
N SER A 236 -18.39 -8.40 0.84
CA SER A 236 -19.61 -9.01 0.27
C SER A 236 -20.60 -8.01 -0.35
N PHE A 237 -20.44 -6.71 -0.09
CA PHE A 237 -21.37 -5.67 -0.52
C PHE A 237 -20.70 -4.49 -1.24
N LYS A 238 -19.38 -4.30 -1.05
CA LYS A 238 -18.69 -3.09 -1.49
C LYS A 238 -17.29 -3.34 -2.01
N ARG A 239 -16.95 -2.62 -3.08
CA ARG A 239 -15.62 -2.55 -3.68
C ARG A 239 -15.00 -1.19 -3.37
N ILE A 240 -13.83 -1.20 -2.74
CA ILE A 240 -13.13 0.01 -2.31
C ILE A 240 -11.75 0.00 -2.97
N ALA A 241 -11.51 0.94 -3.87
CA ALA A 241 -10.25 1.10 -4.58
C ALA A 241 -9.38 2.14 -3.88
N PHE A 242 -8.16 1.77 -3.52
CA PHE A 242 -7.12 2.68 -3.04
C PHE A 242 -6.11 2.92 -4.15
N LEU A 243 -6.14 4.12 -4.71
CA LEU A 243 -5.11 4.61 -5.62
C LEU A 243 -4.02 5.28 -4.78
N SER A 244 -2.81 4.74 -4.83
CA SER A 244 -1.62 5.35 -4.25
C SER A 244 -0.84 6.08 -5.35
N SER A 245 0.49 6.24 -5.19
CA SER A 245 1.38 6.78 -6.22
C SER A 245 1.18 6.01 -7.53
N SER A 246 0.48 6.65 -8.47
CA SER A 246 0.07 6.08 -9.76
C SER A 246 0.62 6.94 -10.89
N SER A 247 0.78 6.38 -12.08
CA SER A 247 1.30 7.10 -13.26
C SER A 247 0.62 6.64 -14.56
N LEU A 248 0.43 7.57 -15.50
CA LEU A 248 -0.14 7.28 -16.83
C LEU A 248 0.92 7.12 -17.93
N TYR A 249 2.22 7.21 -17.61
CA TYR A 249 3.29 7.09 -18.62
C TYR A 249 3.54 5.61 -18.99
N ALA A 250 2.73 5.08 -19.90
CA ALA A 250 2.77 3.66 -20.29
C ALA A 250 4.04 3.21 -21.03
N ASN A 251 4.88 4.14 -21.49
CA ASN A 251 6.13 3.86 -22.19
C ASN A 251 7.35 3.67 -21.25
N LEU A 252 7.21 4.02 -19.97
CA LEU A 252 8.23 3.76 -18.95
C LEU A 252 8.28 2.28 -18.58
N HIS A 253 9.33 1.87 -17.86
CA HIS A 253 9.56 0.47 -17.53
C HIS A 253 8.43 -0.28 -16.80
N PRO A 254 7.66 0.30 -15.84
CA PRO A 254 6.69 -0.47 -15.07
C PRO A 254 5.51 -0.93 -15.94
N ALA A 255 4.81 -1.99 -15.49
CA ALA A 255 3.49 -2.33 -16.03
C ALA A 255 2.58 -1.10 -15.94
N PRO A 256 1.80 -0.75 -16.98
CA PRO A 256 0.99 0.46 -16.99
C PRO A 256 -0.05 0.45 -15.86
N PHE A 257 -0.56 1.64 -15.51
CA PHE A 257 -1.72 1.76 -14.61
C PHE A 257 -2.88 0.91 -15.11
N ASP A 258 -3.40 0.05 -14.24
CA ASP A 258 -4.51 -0.84 -14.57
C ASP A 258 -5.85 -0.22 -14.14
N PRO A 259 -6.69 0.23 -15.10
CA PRO A 259 -7.95 0.88 -14.79
C PRO A 259 -9.04 -0.08 -14.29
N ASP A 260 -8.86 -1.40 -14.41
CA ASP A 260 -9.88 -2.38 -14.00
C ASP A 260 -10.15 -2.33 -12.49
N ILE A 261 -9.23 -1.78 -11.69
CA ILE A 261 -9.44 -1.51 -10.26
C ILE A 261 -10.66 -0.61 -10.01
N LEU A 262 -10.96 0.31 -10.94
CA LEU A 262 -12.06 1.27 -10.81
C LEU A 262 -13.40 0.66 -11.20
N LYS A 263 -13.39 -0.46 -11.92
CA LYS A 263 -14.62 -1.11 -12.39
C LYS A 263 -15.48 -1.51 -11.19
N ASP A 264 -16.72 -1.02 -11.21
CA ASP A 264 -17.73 -1.27 -10.17
C ASP A 264 -17.30 -0.88 -8.74
N ALA A 265 -16.29 -0.02 -8.59
CA ALA A 265 -15.89 0.49 -7.27
C ALA A 265 -16.99 1.38 -6.67
N ASP A 266 -17.33 1.16 -5.41
CA ASP A 266 -18.26 2.03 -4.66
C ASP A 266 -17.54 3.23 -4.05
N VAL A 267 -16.29 3.01 -3.64
CA VAL A 267 -15.44 4.01 -3.00
C VAL A 267 -14.09 4.04 -3.71
N VAL A 268 -13.65 5.22 -4.11
CA VAL A 268 -12.30 5.44 -4.65
C VAL A 268 -11.57 6.40 -3.72
N VAL A 269 -10.45 5.96 -3.16
CA VAL A 269 -9.57 6.77 -2.31
C VAL A 269 -8.31 7.08 -3.12
N VAL A 270 -8.08 8.35 -3.38
CA VAL A 270 -6.94 8.82 -4.16
C VAL A 270 -5.90 9.42 -3.22
N GLY A 271 -4.69 8.89 -3.24
CA GLY A 271 -3.50 9.45 -2.62
C GLY A 271 -2.32 9.42 -3.58
N GLY A 272 -1.13 9.79 -3.10
CA GLY A 272 0.12 9.71 -3.85
C GLY A 272 0.22 10.67 -5.02
N LEU A 273 -0.52 11.79 -4.98
CA LEU A 273 -0.52 12.78 -6.06
C LEU A 273 0.74 13.65 -6.05
N SER A 274 1.15 14.10 -7.24
CA SER A 274 2.20 15.11 -7.42
C SER A 274 1.76 16.46 -6.85
N GLN A 275 2.63 17.12 -6.09
CA GLN A 275 2.42 18.49 -5.63
C GLN A 275 2.98 19.46 -6.66
N GLN A 276 2.14 19.98 -7.55
CA GLN A 276 2.60 20.96 -8.54
C GLN A 276 2.75 22.35 -7.91
N SER A 277 3.96 22.89 -7.96
CA SER A 277 4.16 24.34 -7.89
C SER A 277 3.96 24.96 -9.29
N GLU A 278 3.49 26.21 -9.37
CA GLU A 278 3.32 26.93 -10.65
C GLU A 278 4.64 27.08 -11.45
N ARG A 279 5.79 26.81 -10.82
CA ARG A 279 7.13 26.94 -11.40
C ARG A 279 7.67 25.62 -11.96
N GLU A 280 7.04 24.49 -11.65
CA GLU A 280 7.52 23.18 -12.07
C GLU A 280 7.10 22.83 -13.51
N LEU A 281 8.03 22.21 -14.23
CA LEU A 281 7.83 21.79 -15.60
C LEU A 281 7.01 20.49 -15.65
N SER A 282 6.32 20.23 -16.77
CA SER A 282 5.83 18.88 -17.03
C SER A 282 6.99 17.89 -17.11
N PHE A 283 6.73 16.62 -16.81
CA PHE A 283 7.73 15.54 -16.90
C PHE A 283 8.50 15.58 -18.22
N GLU A 284 7.80 15.67 -19.35
CA GLU A 284 8.43 15.73 -20.68
C GLU A 284 9.36 16.94 -20.86
N ARG A 285 8.98 18.12 -20.36
CA ARG A 285 9.81 19.33 -20.44
C ARG A 285 10.99 19.25 -19.48
N ALA A 286 10.79 18.71 -18.28
CA ALA A 286 11.84 18.49 -17.29
C ALA A 286 12.88 17.50 -17.84
N ARG A 287 12.42 16.39 -18.43
CA ARG A 287 13.24 15.38 -19.08
C ARG A 287 14.07 15.95 -20.24
N ALA A 288 13.44 16.72 -21.14
CA ALA A 288 14.16 17.42 -22.21
C ALA A 288 15.22 18.39 -21.66
N LYS A 289 14.89 19.14 -20.60
CA LYS A 289 15.82 20.07 -19.93
C LYS A 289 17.01 19.32 -19.32
N LEU A 290 16.80 18.17 -18.69
CA LEU A 290 17.85 17.30 -18.16
C LEU A 290 18.84 16.92 -19.28
N TYR A 291 18.35 16.41 -20.40
CA TYR A 291 19.21 15.99 -21.52
C TYR A 291 20.03 17.13 -22.11
N VAL A 292 19.45 18.33 -22.22
CA VAL A 292 20.18 19.53 -22.68
C VAL A 292 21.32 19.87 -21.73
N HIS A 293 21.10 19.81 -20.42
CA HIS A 293 22.16 20.04 -19.45
C HIS A 293 23.25 18.98 -19.51
N LEU A 294 22.88 17.69 -19.61
CA LEU A 294 23.84 16.58 -19.75
C LEU A 294 24.70 16.76 -21.01
N ALA A 295 24.09 17.07 -22.15
CA ALA A 295 24.83 17.30 -23.39
C ALA A 295 25.78 18.49 -23.27
N ARG A 296 25.33 19.61 -22.70
CA ARG A 296 26.13 20.83 -22.59
C ARG A 296 27.36 20.59 -21.70
N THR A 297 27.16 19.99 -20.53
CA THR A 297 28.23 19.70 -19.58
C THR A 297 29.24 18.70 -20.16
N ASN A 298 28.75 17.67 -20.85
CA ASN A 298 29.62 16.72 -21.54
C ASN A 298 30.33 17.33 -22.76
N GLN A 299 29.71 18.25 -23.51
CA GLN A 299 30.35 18.99 -24.60
C GLN A 299 31.49 19.89 -24.10
N SER A 300 31.37 20.45 -22.90
CA SER A 300 32.46 21.17 -22.26
C SER A 300 33.54 20.25 -21.67
N LEU A 301 33.45 18.92 -21.83
CA LEU A 301 34.38 17.93 -21.25
C LEU A 301 34.41 17.97 -19.71
N HIS A 302 33.24 18.13 -19.08
CA HIS A 302 33.08 18.18 -17.63
C HIS A 302 32.12 17.10 -17.12
N ASN A 303 32.13 16.90 -15.80
CA ASN A 303 31.39 15.84 -15.14
C ASN A 303 29.98 16.29 -14.75
N THR A 304 29.03 15.37 -14.85
CA THR A 304 27.67 15.58 -14.33
C THR A 304 27.36 14.60 -13.22
N VAL A 305 26.86 15.11 -12.10
CA VAL A 305 26.30 14.32 -11.00
C VAL A 305 24.78 14.45 -11.06
N ILE A 306 24.07 13.32 -11.04
CA ILE A 306 22.62 13.24 -10.98
C ILE A 306 22.25 12.62 -9.63
N VAL A 307 21.52 13.36 -8.81
CA VAL A 307 21.10 12.93 -7.47
C VAL A 307 19.77 12.18 -7.59
N ALA A 308 19.83 10.85 -7.52
CA ALA A 308 18.70 9.95 -7.60
C ALA A 308 19.04 8.55 -7.05
N PRO A 309 18.18 7.96 -6.19
CA PRO A 309 18.39 6.58 -5.76
C PRO A 309 18.47 5.64 -6.99
N PRO A 310 19.21 4.52 -6.91
CA PRO A 310 19.48 3.62 -8.04
C PRO A 310 18.26 2.78 -8.43
N MET A 311 17.08 3.37 -8.51
CA MET A 311 15.79 2.71 -8.71
C MET A 311 14.79 3.62 -9.43
N GLY A 312 13.65 3.06 -9.82
CA GLY A 312 12.56 3.82 -10.44
C GLY A 312 12.99 4.41 -11.78
N ILE A 313 12.78 5.72 -11.97
CA ILE A 313 12.97 6.39 -13.26
C ILE A 313 14.41 6.31 -13.80
N LEU A 314 15.39 6.07 -12.94
CA LEU A 314 16.79 5.90 -13.32
C LEU A 314 16.98 4.82 -14.39
N PHE A 315 16.23 3.73 -14.33
CA PHE A 315 16.33 2.63 -15.29
C PHE A 315 16.00 3.09 -16.72
N ASP A 316 14.98 3.93 -16.86
CA ASP A 316 14.60 4.53 -18.15
C ASP A 316 15.62 5.59 -18.58
N LEU A 317 16.06 6.43 -17.66
CA LEU A 317 17.00 7.51 -17.96
C LEU A 317 18.32 7.03 -18.54
N ILE A 318 18.86 5.90 -18.08
CA ILE A 318 20.11 5.36 -18.65
C ILE A 318 19.95 5.06 -20.14
N GLY A 319 18.83 4.40 -20.52
CA GLY A 319 18.51 4.10 -21.92
C GLY A 319 18.23 5.37 -22.73
N ASP A 320 17.41 6.27 -22.20
CA ASP A 320 17.07 7.52 -22.87
C ASP A 320 18.32 8.41 -23.10
N ILE A 321 19.25 8.46 -22.13
CA ILE A 321 20.53 9.17 -22.24
C ILE A 321 21.38 8.55 -23.35
N GLN A 322 21.45 7.22 -23.45
CA GLN A 322 22.18 6.54 -24.50
C GLN A 322 21.64 6.91 -25.89
N GLU A 323 20.32 6.84 -26.07
CA GLU A 323 19.67 7.21 -27.34
C GLU A 323 19.89 8.68 -27.69
N TYR A 324 19.74 9.56 -26.71
CA TYR A 324 19.92 10.99 -26.90
C TYR A 324 21.37 11.36 -27.26
N PHE A 325 22.37 10.75 -26.60
CA PHE A 325 23.77 10.97 -26.94
C PHE A 325 24.09 10.44 -28.34
N LYS A 326 23.55 9.27 -28.70
CA LYS A 326 23.69 8.71 -30.05
C LYS A 326 23.13 9.65 -31.12
N ALA A 327 21.99 10.28 -30.86
CA ALA A 327 21.41 11.29 -31.77
C ALA A 327 22.30 12.53 -31.94
N LEU A 328 23.12 12.87 -30.94
CA LEU A 328 24.12 13.94 -31.00
C LEU A 328 25.46 13.50 -31.61
N GLY A 329 25.58 12.28 -32.12
CA GLY A 329 26.83 11.73 -32.66
C GLY A 329 27.87 11.43 -31.57
N LYS A 330 27.44 11.24 -30.33
CA LYS A 330 28.25 10.81 -29.19
C LYS A 330 27.84 9.40 -28.77
N GLU A 331 28.75 8.69 -28.12
CA GLU A 331 28.48 7.33 -27.65
C GLU A 331 28.67 7.25 -26.14
N ILE A 332 27.73 6.53 -25.50
CA ILE A 332 27.90 6.05 -24.12
C ILE A 332 28.72 4.77 -24.17
N GLY A 333 29.77 4.69 -23.37
CA GLY A 333 30.68 3.55 -23.42
C GLY A 333 31.95 3.71 -22.61
N HIS A 334 32.70 2.61 -22.51
CA HIS A 334 33.91 2.53 -21.69
C HIS A 334 35.14 3.14 -22.39
N GLU A 335 35.16 3.22 -23.72
CA GLU A 335 36.34 3.68 -24.46
C GLU A 335 36.65 5.17 -24.24
N ARG A 336 37.91 5.57 -24.43
CA ARG A 336 38.39 6.93 -24.12
C ARG A 336 37.62 8.05 -24.84
N HIS A 337 37.10 7.81 -26.04
CA HIS A 337 36.32 8.79 -26.80
C HIS A 337 34.81 8.75 -26.50
N GLN A 338 34.36 7.79 -25.70
CA GLN A 338 32.97 7.61 -25.29
C GLN A 338 32.75 8.22 -23.90
N THR A 339 31.50 8.45 -23.50
CA THR A 339 31.18 8.93 -22.15
C THR A 339 30.71 7.77 -21.28
N PRO A 340 31.35 7.46 -20.15
CA PRO A 340 30.89 6.39 -19.26
C PRO A 340 29.80 6.92 -18.32
N ILE A 341 28.94 6.00 -17.87
CA ILE A 341 27.96 6.25 -16.82
C ILE A 341 28.38 5.46 -15.57
N TYR A 342 28.41 6.12 -14.42
CA TYR A 342 28.63 5.46 -13.13
C TYR A 342 27.37 5.55 -12.27
N VAL A 343 27.08 4.51 -11.50
CA VAL A 343 26.01 4.51 -10.48
C VAL A 343 26.66 4.25 -9.13
N ALA A 344 26.87 5.33 -8.37
CA ALA A 344 27.55 5.32 -7.09
C ALA A 344 26.56 5.22 -5.94
N ASN A 345 26.36 3.99 -5.47
CA ASN A 345 25.44 3.67 -4.39
C ASN A 345 25.72 2.26 -3.85
N PRO A 346 25.67 2.00 -2.53
CA PRO A 346 25.88 0.67 -1.97
C PRO A 346 24.92 -0.40 -2.52
N ILE A 347 23.70 -0.04 -2.93
CA ILE A 347 22.72 -0.98 -3.48
C ILE A 347 22.64 -0.97 -5.02
N ALA A 348 23.50 -0.20 -5.70
CA ALA A 348 23.42 0.00 -7.16
C ALA A 348 23.46 -1.32 -7.95
N ASP A 349 24.43 -2.19 -7.66
CA ASP A 349 24.63 -3.45 -8.38
C ASP A 349 23.44 -4.40 -8.24
N GLN A 350 22.95 -4.56 -7.00
CA GLN A 350 21.79 -5.40 -6.72
C GLN A 350 20.53 -4.86 -7.38
N SER A 351 20.27 -3.54 -7.26
CA SER A 351 19.08 -2.89 -7.81
C SER A 351 19.01 -2.98 -9.33
N LEU A 352 20.10 -2.66 -10.03
CA LEU A 352 20.16 -2.68 -11.50
C LEU A 352 20.04 -4.10 -12.06
N LYS A 353 20.67 -5.09 -11.43
CA LYS A 353 20.54 -6.50 -11.82
C LYS A 353 19.13 -7.02 -11.59
N TYR A 354 18.56 -6.70 -10.42
CA TYR A 354 17.19 -7.11 -10.08
C TYR A 354 16.17 -6.55 -11.07
N ALA A 355 16.32 -5.29 -11.47
CA ALA A 355 15.43 -4.67 -12.45
C ALA A 355 15.32 -5.47 -13.76
N ASN A 356 16.43 -6.02 -14.29
CA ASN A 356 16.42 -6.79 -15.54
C ASN A 356 15.82 -8.19 -15.43
N ILE A 357 15.64 -8.72 -14.21
CA ILE A 357 14.98 -10.02 -14.01
C ILE A 357 13.49 -9.89 -13.65
N CYS A 358 12.98 -8.67 -13.43
CA CYS A 358 11.58 -8.38 -13.10
C CYS A 358 10.70 -8.09 -14.32
N GLY A 359 10.98 -8.69 -15.48
CA GLY A 359 10.26 -8.35 -16.71
C GLY A 359 8.76 -8.69 -16.67
N GLU A 360 8.31 -9.57 -15.77
CA GLU A 360 6.88 -9.85 -15.53
C GLU A 360 6.12 -8.69 -14.88
N TRP A 361 6.84 -7.70 -14.33
CA TRP A 361 6.29 -6.49 -13.71
C TRP A 361 6.40 -5.25 -14.61
N MET A 362 6.78 -5.43 -15.88
CA MET A 362 7.03 -4.36 -16.83
C MET A 362 5.89 -4.16 -17.83
N ASN A 363 5.97 -3.07 -18.59
CA ASN A 363 5.10 -2.87 -19.74
C ASN A 363 5.23 -4.01 -20.77
N SER A 364 4.23 -4.17 -21.64
CA SER A 364 4.17 -5.26 -22.62
C SER A 364 5.39 -5.29 -23.55
N GLY A 365 5.87 -4.14 -24.01
CA GLY A 365 7.02 -4.06 -24.91
C GLY A 365 8.31 -4.64 -24.30
N ARG A 366 8.54 -4.43 -23.00
CA ARG A 366 9.70 -4.98 -22.27
C ARG A 366 9.45 -6.41 -21.81
N HIS A 367 8.21 -6.73 -21.45
CA HIS A 367 7.80 -8.08 -21.11
C HIS A 367 8.05 -9.05 -22.28
N ASP A 368 7.75 -8.63 -23.50
CA ASP A 368 7.95 -9.43 -24.71
C ASP A 368 9.44 -9.76 -24.97
N LEU A 369 10.36 -8.91 -24.48
CA LEU A 369 11.80 -9.14 -24.59
C LEU A 369 12.27 -10.33 -23.74
N LEU A 370 11.50 -10.76 -22.73
CA LEU A 370 11.83 -11.96 -21.94
C LEU A 370 11.86 -13.26 -22.77
N TYR A 371 11.13 -13.28 -23.88
CA TYR A 371 11.13 -14.42 -24.80
C TYR A 371 12.29 -14.36 -25.82
N LEU A 372 13.07 -13.28 -25.79
CA LEU A 372 14.26 -13.07 -26.61
C LEU A 372 15.51 -13.14 -25.73
N PRO A 373 16.70 -13.42 -26.30
CA PRO A 373 17.97 -13.32 -25.58
C PRO A 373 18.42 -11.85 -25.47
N GLN A 374 17.52 -10.95 -25.08
CA GLN A 374 17.75 -9.52 -24.93
C GLN A 374 17.37 -9.08 -23.52
N MET A 375 18.09 -8.09 -23.00
CA MET A 375 17.77 -7.53 -21.69
C MET A 375 16.55 -6.60 -21.80
N PRO A 376 15.55 -6.68 -20.89
CA PRO A 376 14.38 -5.80 -20.93
C PRO A 376 14.70 -4.31 -20.75
N LEU A 377 15.83 -4.00 -20.08
CA LEU A 377 16.27 -2.63 -19.79
C LEU A 377 17.68 -2.40 -20.36
N ALA A 378 17.87 -1.25 -21.00
CA ALA A 378 19.10 -0.90 -21.71
C ALA A 378 20.35 -0.97 -20.81
N HIS A 379 20.22 -0.64 -19.51
CA HIS A 379 21.36 -0.69 -18.59
C HIS A 379 21.93 -2.09 -18.43
N GLY A 380 21.16 -3.17 -18.66
CA GLY A 380 21.66 -4.53 -18.59
C GLY A 380 22.75 -4.82 -19.62
N GLU A 381 22.54 -4.41 -20.87
CA GLU A 381 23.56 -4.54 -21.92
C GLU A 381 24.74 -3.59 -21.70
N LEU A 382 24.45 -2.35 -21.28
CA LEU A 382 25.49 -1.36 -20.99
C LEU A 382 26.40 -1.76 -19.84
N MET A 383 25.89 -2.47 -18.83
CA MET A 383 26.70 -3.06 -17.76
C MET A 383 27.63 -4.15 -18.31
N ASN A 384 27.14 -5.01 -19.21
CA ASN A 384 27.96 -6.06 -19.82
C ASN A 384 29.11 -5.50 -20.67
N THR A 385 28.93 -4.34 -21.30
CA THR A 385 29.98 -3.68 -22.08
C THR A 385 30.90 -2.76 -21.25
N GLY A 386 30.64 -2.61 -19.94
CA GLY A 386 31.34 -1.64 -19.08
C GLY A 386 31.01 -0.17 -19.37
N ALA A 387 29.95 0.09 -20.15
CA ALA A 387 29.48 1.44 -20.45
C ALA A 387 28.76 2.08 -19.25
N VAL A 388 28.10 1.24 -18.44
CA VAL A 388 27.52 1.58 -17.14
C VAL A 388 28.25 0.76 -16.08
N GLU A 389 28.83 1.40 -15.07
CA GLU A 389 29.57 0.74 -13.99
C GLU A 389 29.04 1.16 -12.61
N THR A 390 28.92 0.19 -11.70
CA THR A 390 28.40 0.44 -10.35
C THR A 390 29.53 0.65 -9.35
N ILE A 391 29.45 1.72 -8.56
CA ILE A 391 30.40 2.04 -7.50
C ILE A 391 29.72 1.77 -6.16
N VAL A 392 29.91 0.56 -5.63
CA VAL A 392 29.32 0.12 -4.34
C VAL A 392 30.02 0.78 -3.15
N SER A 393 31.35 0.92 -3.22
CA SER A 393 32.15 1.64 -2.23
C SER A 393 33.15 2.55 -2.92
N LEU A 394 33.04 3.85 -2.66
CA LEU A 394 33.99 4.85 -3.16
C LEU A 394 35.39 4.63 -2.62
N GLU A 395 35.54 4.22 -1.36
CA GLU A 395 36.86 3.95 -0.77
C GLU A 395 37.57 2.81 -1.50
N ALA A 396 36.87 1.69 -1.73
CA ALA A 396 37.43 0.56 -2.45
C ALA A 396 37.77 0.93 -3.90
N SER A 397 36.96 1.78 -4.54
CA SER A 397 37.14 2.18 -5.94
C SER A 397 38.28 3.19 -6.12
N VAL A 398 38.46 4.09 -5.14
CA VAL A 398 39.55 5.08 -5.13
C VAL A 398 40.90 4.43 -4.77
N LEU A 399 40.90 3.43 -3.87
CA LEU A 399 42.11 2.72 -3.45
C LEU A 399 42.62 1.67 -4.45
N SER A 400 41.77 1.18 -5.37
CA SER A 400 42.09 0.08 -6.30
C SER A 400 42.64 0.52 -7.67
N GLU A 401 43.09 1.76 -7.82
CA GLU A 401 43.59 2.35 -9.08
C GLU A 401 42.57 2.39 -10.24
N THR A 402 41.31 1.96 -10.05
CA THR A 402 40.19 2.22 -10.97
C THR A 402 39.75 3.67 -10.85
N SER A 403 40.49 4.59 -11.47
CA SER A 403 40.12 6.00 -11.48
C SER A 403 38.80 6.20 -12.24
N ILE A 404 37.82 6.86 -11.62
CA ILE A 404 36.59 7.33 -12.28
C ILE A 404 37.01 8.14 -13.50
N ARG A 405 36.60 7.71 -14.70
CA ARG A 405 37.04 8.35 -15.94
C ARG A 405 36.25 9.62 -16.19
N GLU A 406 36.94 10.70 -16.54
CA GLU A 406 36.34 12.00 -16.84
C GLU A 406 36.52 12.35 -18.34
N PRO A 407 35.54 12.98 -19.01
CA PRO A 407 34.24 13.38 -18.49
C PRO A 407 33.26 12.20 -18.36
N CYS A 408 32.41 12.22 -17.32
CA CYS A 408 31.39 11.20 -17.10
C CYS A 408 30.06 11.74 -16.59
N ILE A 409 29.07 10.85 -16.57
CA ILE A 409 27.78 11.04 -15.90
C ILE A 409 27.75 10.09 -14.71
N VAL A 410 27.45 10.60 -13.52
CA VAL A 410 27.35 9.79 -12.30
C VAL A 410 25.97 9.95 -11.68
N PHE A 411 25.28 8.84 -11.45
CA PHE A 411 24.12 8.81 -10.57
C PHE A 411 24.57 8.54 -9.13
N THR A 412 24.09 9.33 -8.18
CA THR A 412 24.35 9.18 -6.73
C THR A 412 23.05 8.97 -5.99
N GLY A 413 23.08 8.46 -4.76
CA GLY A 413 21.89 8.12 -3.96
C GLY A 413 20.92 9.25 -3.57
N ASP A 414 20.19 8.99 -2.48
CA ASP A 414 19.07 9.79 -1.98
C ASP A 414 19.35 11.30 -1.86
N SER A 415 18.40 12.12 -2.31
CA SER A 415 18.47 13.59 -2.26
C SER A 415 18.37 14.17 -0.84
N THR A 416 17.88 13.38 0.12
CA THR A 416 17.81 13.75 1.55
C THR A 416 19.12 13.51 2.30
N CYS A 417 20.06 12.79 1.67
CA CYS A 417 21.34 12.40 2.25
C CYS A 417 22.51 13.22 1.67
N ILE A 418 22.34 14.52 1.38
CA ILE A 418 23.37 15.35 0.69
C ILE A 418 24.73 15.33 1.40
N THR A 419 24.69 15.42 2.73
CA THR A 419 25.88 15.46 3.58
C THR A 419 26.51 14.08 3.82
N LYS A 420 25.91 13.01 3.28
CA LYS A 420 26.30 11.61 3.52
C LYS A 420 26.43 10.84 2.21
N GLY A 421 27.11 9.70 2.28
CA GLY A 421 27.24 8.80 1.14
C GLY A 421 28.02 9.39 -0.04
N PRO A 422 27.81 8.84 -1.26
CA PRO A 422 28.64 9.16 -2.42
C PRO A 422 28.59 10.59 -2.92
N LEU A 423 27.43 11.26 -2.79
CA LEU A 423 27.25 12.62 -3.28
C LEU A 423 28.27 13.58 -2.65
N MET A 424 28.43 13.54 -1.33
CA MET A 424 29.36 14.40 -0.61
C MET A 424 30.81 14.24 -1.11
N TRP A 425 31.23 13.01 -1.44
CA TRP A 425 32.55 12.77 -2.02
C TRP A 425 32.70 13.50 -3.37
N PHE A 426 31.73 13.38 -4.27
CA PHE A 426 31.77 14.08 -5.56
C PHE A 426 31.72 15.59 -5.40
N LEU A 427 30.92 16.12 -4.46
CA LEU A 427 30.88 17.56 -4.18
C LEU A 427 32.24 18.07 -3.72
N ASN A 428 32.95 17.31 -2.88
CA ASN A 428 34.29 17.69 -2.42
C ASN A 428 35.36 17.60 -3.51
N HIS A 429 35.31 16.58 -4.39
CA HIS A 429 36.34 16.37 -5.41
C HIS A 429 36.11 17.18 -6.69
N TRP A 430 34.85 17.35 -7.09
CA TRP A 430 34.47 18.05 -8.32
C TRP A 430 33.95 19.46 -8.09
N GLY A 431 33.80 19.88 -6.84
CA GLY A 431 33.30 21.19 -6.45
C GLY A 431 34.17 22.36 -6.88
N HIS A 432 35.44 22.14 -7.24
CA HIS A 432 36.33 23.22 -7.64
C HIS A 432 36.02 23.81 -9.03
N SER A 433 35.25 23.10 -9.89
CA SER A 433 34.93 23.54 -11.26
C SER A 433 33.47 23.97 -11.38
N GLU A 434 33.25 25.21 -11.83
CA GLU A 434 31.91 25.78 -12.15
C GLU A 434 31.26 25.14 -13.38
N LEU A 435 32.04 24.41 -14.18
CA LEU A 435 31.56 23.73 -15.38
C LEU A 435 31.03 22.33 -15.09
N ASN A 436 31.43 21.72 -13.96
CA ASN A 436 30.79 20.52 -13.45
C ASN A 436 29.35 20.86 -13.02
N THR A 437 28.41 19.95 -13.26
CA THR A 437 26.99 20.18 -12.95
C THR A 437 26.45 19.11 -12.01
N CYS A 438 25.74 19.51 -10.96
CA CYS A 438 24.98 18.62 -10.07
C CYS A 438 23.48 18.86 -10.28
N ILE A 439 22.75 17.81 -10.62
CA ILE A 439 21.34 17.87 -11.00
C ILE A 439 20.49 17.03 -10.05
N PHE A 440 19.54 17.66 -9.37
CA PHE A 440 18.57 17.01 -8.50
C PHE A 440 17.30 16.68 -9.30
N ILE A 441 16.98 15.39 -9.41
CA ILE A 441 15.81 14.93 -10.17
C ILE A 441 14.67 14.39 -9.33
N ASP A 442 14.89 14.18 -8.04
CA ASP A 442 13.86 13.75 -7.09
C ASP A 442 12.83 14.88 -6.84
N PRO A 443 11.52 14.64 -7.04
CA PRO A 443 10.47 15.61 -6.71
C PRO A 443 10.46 16.07 -5.26
N ASN A 444 10.90 15.22 -4.33
CA ASN A 444 10.93 15.51 -2.89
C ASN A 444 12.24 16.21 -2.46
N SER A 445 13.17 16.45 -3.39
CA SER A 445 14.40 17.17 -3.09
C SER A 445 14.10 18.57 -2.51
N PRO A 446 14.85 19.01 -1.47
CA PRO A 446 14.68 20.33 -0.87
C PRO A 446 14.71 21.45 -1.91
N GLN A 447 13.85 22.46 -1.74
CA GLN A 447 13.86 23.63 -2.63
C GLN A 447 15.09 24.52 -2.39
N ASP A 448 15.55 24.59 -1.15
CA ASP A 448 16.75 25.30 -0.75
C ASP A 448 17.85 24.30 -0.41
N ILE A 449 18.72 24.05 -1.38
CA ILE A 449 19.82 23.08 -1.28
C ILE A 449 21.09 23.79 -0.79
N GLN A 450 21.08 25.13 -0.74
CA GLN A 450 22.28 25.94 -0.58
C GLN A 450 22.92 25.80 0.81
N HIS A 451 22.11 25.46 1.82
CA HIS A 451 22.57 25.23 3.18
C HIS A 451 23.31 23.91 3.39
N ASP A 452 23.05 22.90 2.55
CA ASP A 452 23.64 21.57 2.66
C ASP A 452 24.86 21.36 1.73
N ILE A 453 25.14 22.34 0.87
CA ILE A 453 26.28 22.32 -0.06
C ILE A 453 27.55 22.80 0.68
N PRO A 454 28.71 22.13 0.48
CA PRO A 454 29.98 22.61 1.01
C PRO A 454 30.29 24.05 0.56
N VAL A 455 30.71 24.92 1.49
CA VAL A 455 30.91 26.36 1.25
C VAL A 455 31.87 26.65 0.08
N ASP A 456 32.88 25.81 -0.12
CA ASP A 456 33.88 25.95 -1.19
C ASP A 456 33.47 25.33 -2.53
N CYS A 457 32.27 24.73 -2.61
CA CYS A 457 31.78 24.08 -3.81
C CYS A 457 31.21 25.11 -4.79
N LYS A 458 31.87 25.24 -5.94
CA LYS A 458 31.51 26.13 -7.06
C LYS A 458 30.73 25.42 -8.17
N MET A 459 30.45 24.13 -8.00
CA MET A 459 29.72 23.33 -9.00
C MET A 459 28.37 23.99 -9.35
N ASN A 460 27.93 23.85 -10.60
CA ASN A 460 26.64 24.38 -11.01
C ASN A 460 25.50 23.46 -10.55
N PHE A 461 24.65 23.94 -9.64
CA PHE A 461 23.54 23.17 -9.08
C PHE A 461 22.22 23.46 -9.80
N ILE A 462 21.49 22.42 -10.19
CA ILE A 462 20.23 22.54 -10.94
C ILE A 462 19.18 21.59 -10.35
N ARG A 463 17.98 22.11 -10.08
CA ARG A 463 16.82 21.28 -9.72
C ARG A 463 15.93 21.05 -10.95
N ILE A 464 15.69 19.79 -11.29
CA ILE A 464 14.86 19.34 -12.41
C ILE A 464 14.02 18.14 -11.95
N PRO A 465 12.96 18.35 -11.14
CA PRO A 465 12.18 17.24 -10.59
C PRO A 465 11.49 16.46 -11.71
N LEU A 466 11.68 15.15 -11.72
CA LEU A 466 11.05 14.22 -12.65
C LEU A 466 9.94 13.48 -11.93
N ASP A 467 8.79 14.14 -11.78
CA ASP A 467 7.61 13.53 -11.15
C ASP A 467 6.72 12.88 -12.20
N THR A 468 6.55 11.57 -12.10
CA THR A 468 5.66 10.78 -12.98
C THR A 468 4.29 10.54 -12.35
N ARG A 469 4.08 10.94 -11.09
CA ARG A 469 2.83 10.68 -10.37
C ARG A 469 1.66 11.44 -10.99
N LEU A 470 0.46 10.88 -10.83
CA LEU A 470 -0.79 11.54 -11.15
C LEU A 470 -0.87 12.91 -10.49
N LYS A 471 -1.40 13.87 -11.22
CA LYS A 471 -1.82 15.14 -10.68
C LYS A 471 -3.29 15.07 -10.33
N LEU A 472 -3.74 16.01 -9.51
CA LEU A 472 -5.15 16.14 -9.19
C LEU A 472 -6.03 16.39 -10.43
N GLU A 473 -5.50 17.13 -11.41
CA GLU A 473 -6.18 17.42 -12.69
C GLU A 473 -6.40 16.17 -13.56
N ASP A 474 -5.61 15.10 -13.36
CA ASP A 474 -5.76 13.86 -14.11
C ASP A 474 -6.94 13.02 -13.59
N VAL A 475 -7.29 13.17 -12.30
CA VAL A 475 -8.29 12.34 -11.61
C VAL A 475 -9.66 12.38 -12.30
N PRO A 476 -10.27 13.54 -12.60
CA PRO A 476 -11.56 13.57 -13.29
C PRO A 476 -11.57 12.80 -14.61
N SER A 477 -10.50 12.90 -15.40
CA SER A 477 -10.40 12.24 -16.71
C SER A 477 -10.35 10.72 -16.59
N ILE A 478 -9.60 10.20 -15.61
CA ILE A 478 -9.51 8.76 -15.31
C ILE A 478 -10.88 8.25 -14.86
N LEU A 479 -11.53 8.96 -13.94
CA LEU A 479 -12.83 8.58 -13.42
C LEU A 479 -13.93 8.61 -14.49
N HIS A 480 -13.94 9.62 -15.36
CA HIS A 480 -14.92 9.70 -16.45
C HIS A 480 -14.77 8.54 -17.45
N THR A 481 -13.53 8.10 -17.69
CA THR A 481 -13.23 7.04 -18.65
C THR A 481 -13.49 5.64 -18.07
N HIS A 482 -13.10 5.41 -16.81
CA HIS A 482 -13.02 4.06 -16.24
C HIS A 482 -13.97 3.80 -15.07
N TRP A 483 -14.57 4.85 -14.48
CA TRP A 483 -15.46 4.76 -13.33
C TRP A 483 -16.87 5.24 -13.65
N GLN A 484 -17.46 4.73 -14.74
CA GLN A 484 -18.80 5.11 -15.17
C GLN A 484 -19.89 4.52 -14.27
N HIS A 485 -20.95 5.30 -14.03
CA HIS A 485 -22.04 4.92 -13.14
C HIS A 485 -22.94 3.87 -13.79
N VAL A 486 -23.09 2.73 -13.12
CA VAL A 486 -23.98 1.64 -13.53
C VAL A 486 -24.82 1.28 -12.31
N GLY A 487 -25.93 2.00 -12.08
CA GLY A 487 -26.86 1.67 -11.00
C GLY A 487 -27.65 2.85 -10.45
N SER A 488 -28.16 2.72 -9.22
CA SER A 488 -28.89 3.77 -8.49
C SER A 488 -28.22 4.13 -7.16
N HIS A 489 -27.03 3.58 -6.87
CA HIS A 489 -26.37 3.75 -5.57
C HIS A 489 -25.36 4.90 -5.61
N THR A 490 -25.28 5.65 -4.52
CA THR A 490 -24.31 6.73 -4.34
C THR A 490 -22.88 6.17 -4.30
N ARG A 491 -21.98 6.79 -5.06
CA ARG A 491 -20.54 6.49 -5.03
C ARG A 491 -19.79 7.52 -4.20
N HIS A 492 -18.62 7.15 -3.69
CA HIS A 492 -17.81 8.05 -2.88
C HIS A 492 -16.40 8.20 -3.45
N LEU A 493 -16.00 9.45 -3.69
CA LEU A 493 -14.65 9.80 -4.09
C LEU A 493 -13.95 10.51 -2.92
N LEU A 494 -12.75 10.07 -2.57
CA LEU A 494 -11.91 10.72 -1.57
C LEU A 494 -10.65 11.25 -2.23
N ILE A 495 -10.44 12.55 -2.12
CA ILE A 495 -9.28 13.26 -2.68
C ILE A 495 -8.60 14.11 -1.61
N PRO A 496 -7.28 14.35 -1.69
CA PRO A 496 -6.57 15.15 -0.72
C PRO A 496 -6.96 16.63 -0.82
N GLY A 497 -6.94 17.33 0.32
CA GLY A 497 -7.13 18.78 0.43
C GLY A 497 -5.95 19.59 -0.10
N ILE A 498 -5.71 19.52 -1.40
CA ILE A 498 -4.69 20.30 -2.12
C ILE A 498 -5.33 21.32 -3.07
N LYS A 499 -4.51 22.24 -3.62
CA LYS A 499 -4.97 23.27 -4.56
C LYS A 499 -5.70 22.62 -5.74
N GLY A 500 -6.93 23.03 -6.00
CA GLY A 500 -7.79 22.49 -7.06
C GLY A 500 -8.81 21.44 -6.60
N ALA A 501 -8.78 20.98 -5.34
CA ALA A 501 -9.69 19.94 -4.85
C ALA A 501 -11.18 20.33 -4.91
N GLU A 502 -11.52 21.59 -4.62
CA GLU A 502 -12.90 22.06 -4.74
C GLU A 502 -13.39 22.10 -6.19
N LEU A 503 -12.52 22.41 -7.15
CA LEU A 503 -12.88 22.38 -8.58
C LEU A 503 -13.20 20.95 -9.03
N VAL A 504 -12.35 19.98 -8.65
CA VAL A 504 -12.63 18.56 -8.92
C VAL A 504 -13.96 18.13 -8.32
N LYS A 505 -14.28 18.60 -7.11
CA LYS A 505 -15.55 18.31 -6.45
C LYS A 505 -16.76 18.93 -7.18
N GLU A 506 -16.63 20.12 -7.72
CA GLU A 506 -17.68 20.78 -8.52
C GLU A 506 -17.88 20.12 -9.88
N GLU A 507 -16.84 19.54 -10.47
CA GLU A 507 -16.90 18.83 -11.77
C GLU A 507 -17.57 17.46 -11.69
N GLN A 508 -17.68 16.85 -10.50
CA GLN A 508 -18.28 15.52 -10.35
C GLN A 508 -19.81 15.54 -10.49
N SER A 509 -20.34 14.42 -10.96
CA SER A 509 -21.78 14.18 -11.09
C SER A 509 -22.51 14.23 -9.74
N GLN A 510 -23.80 14.59 -9.74
CA GLN A 510 -24.63 14.62 -8.52
C GLN A 510 -24.74 13.25 -7.81
N GLU A 511 -24.45 12.16 -8.51
CA GLU A 511 -24.50 10.78 -7.99
C GLU A 511 -23.21 10.36 -7.25
N THR A 512 -22.15 11.16 -7.36
CA THR A 512 -20.85 10.92 -6.72
C THR A 512 -20.65 11.91 -5.57
N GLN A 513 -20.57 11.41 -4.35
CA GLN A 513 -20.25 12.21 -3.18
C GLN A 513 -18.73 12.34 -3.04
N VAL A 514 -18.20 13.54 -3.24
CA VAL A 514 -16.77 13.83 -3.09
C VAL A 514 -16.46 14.31 -1.68
N HIS A 515 -15.47 13.69 -1.04
CA HIS A 515 -14.95 14.07 0.27
C HIS A 515 -13.50 14.51 0.13
N ILE A 516 -13.22 15.73 0.58
CA ILE A 516 -11.87 16.28 0.60
C ILE A 516 -11.26 15.99 1.97
N TYR A 517 -10.23 15.15 2.01
CA TYR A 517 -9.60 14.76 3.27
C TYR A 517 -8.36 15.60 3.57
N HIS A 518 -8.18 15.88 4.86
CA HIS A 518 -6.96 16.46 5.44
C HIS A 518 -6.51 15.49 6.55
N GLN A 519 -5.85 16.00 7.59
CA GLN A 519 -5.68 15.25 8.84
C GLN A 519 -7.05 15.04 9.52
N GLY A 520 -7.30 13.80 9.98
CA GLY A 520 -8.51 13.45 10.71
C GLY A 520 -9.32 12.32 10.08
N VAL A 521 -10.53 12.11 10.60
CA VAL A 521 -11.39 10.96 10.25
C VAL A 521 -12.52 11.38 9.30
N VAL A 522 -12.55 10.79 8.11
CA VAL A 522 -13.66 10.87 7.18
C VAL A 522 -14.59 9.68 7.41
N ARG A 523 -15.89 9.96 7.57
CA ARG A 523 -16.93 8.93 7.70
C ARG A 523 -17.67 8.82 6.40
N ILE A 524 -17.62 7.63 5.81
CA ILE A 524 -18.31 7.33 4.57
C ILE A 524 -19.50 6.46 4.94
N ASP A 525 -20.69 6.95 4.57
CA ASP A 525 -21.92 6.19 4.76
C ASP A 525 -22.05 5.17 3.64
N VAL A 526 -21.61 3.96 3.95
CA VAL A 526 -21.63 2.87 3.00
C VAL A 526 -22.86 2.03 3.33
N ASN A 527 -24.01 2.49 2.82
CA ASN A 527 -25.32 1.89 3.11
C ASN A 527 -25.34 0.39 2.76
N ARG A 528 -26.00 -0.37 3.64
CA ARG A 528 -26.25 -1.79 3.49
C ARG A 528 -27.75 -2.01 3.36
N ASP A 529 -28.24 -2.10 2.12
CA ASP A 529 -29.66 -2.37 1.91
C ASP A 529 -29.98 -3.86 2.15
N TRP A 530 -29.04 -4.75 1.81
CA TRP A 530 -29.19 -6.20 1.93
C TRP A 530 -27.87 -6.86 2.30
N GLU A 531 -27.93 -7.94 3.08
CA GLU A 531 -26.75 -8.76 3.41
C GLU A 531 -26.87 -10.14 2.80
N ARG A 532 -25.78 -10.65 2.22
CA ARG A 532 -25.78 -11.97 1.58
C ARG A 532 -25.86 -13.05 2.66
N VAL A 533 -26.95 -13.81 2.65
CA VAL A 533 -27.15 -14.97 3.51
C VAL A 533 -26.98 -16.25 2.69
N SER A 534 -26.12 -17.14 3.15
CA SER A 534 -25.95 -18.49 2.59
C SER A 534 -26.95 -19.45 3.23
N VAL A 535 -27.47 -20.42 2.47
CA VAL A 535 -28.36 -21.46 2.99
C VAL A 535 -27.52 -22.69 3.31
N SER A 536 -27.59 -23.17 4.55
CA SER A 536 -26.84 -24.36 4.95
C SER A 536 -27.24 -25.60 4.17
N GLU A 537 -26.31 -26.54 3.96
CA GLU A 537 -26.57 -27.78 3.22
C GLU A 537 -27.78 -28.55 3.79
N LYS A 538 -27.94 -28.55 5.11
CA LYS A 538 -29.08 -29.19 5.80
C LYS A 538 -30.41 -28.54 5.43
N LEU A 539 -30.47 -27.21 5.40
CA LEU A 539 -31.68 -26.48 5.02
C LEU A 539 -31.92 -26.53 3.51
N ALA A 540 -30.85 -26.48 2.70
CA ALA A 540 -30.94 -26.59 1.25
C ALA A 540 -31.60 -27.90 0.82
N LYS A 541 -31.31 -29.01 1.50
CA LYS A 541 -31.95 -30.32 1.27
C LYS A 541 -33.46 -30.36 1.54
N THR A 542 -34.00 -29.41 2.32
CA THR A 542 -35.44 -29.33 2.59
C THR A 542 -36.19 -28.42 1.61
N ILE A 543 -35.47 -27.72 0.73
CA ILE A 543 -36.07 -26.81 -0.26
C ILE A 543 -36.31 -27.61 -1.53
N ASP A 544 -37.58 -27.78 -1.90
CA ASP A 544 -37.99 -28.49 -3.12
C ASP A 544 -38.85 -27.57 -4.00
N PRO A 545 -38.44 -27.27 -5.25
CA PRO A 545 -39.24 -26.46 -6.16
C PRO A 545 -40.52 -27.19 -6.54
N THR A 546 -41.67 -26.59 -6.22
CA THR A 546 -42.99 -27.16 -6.50
C THR A 546 -43.69 -26.43 -7.63
N MET A 547 -44.25 -27.17 -8.59
CA MET A 547 -45.10 -26.58 -9.63
C MET A 547 -46.48 -26.24 -9.08
N VAL A 548 -46.85 -24.96 -9.16
CA VAL A 548 -48.15 -24.47 -8.73
C VAL A 548 -49.00 -24.07 -9.95
N PRO A 549 -50.13 -24.73 -10.21
CA PRO A 549 -51.02 -24.37 -11.33
C PRO A 549 -51.82 -23.09 -11.03
N ASN A 550 -51.96 -22.20 -12.01
CA ASN A 550 -52.83 -21.02 -11.94
C ASN A 550 -54.31 -21.40 -12.14
N ARG A 551 -55.24 -20.48 -11.82
CA ARG A 551 -56.68 -20.59 -12.10
C ARG A 551 -56.98 -20.87 -13.57
N ASP A 552 -56.16 -20.35 -14.48
CA ASP A 552 -56.33 -20.47 -15.94
C ASP A 552 -55.47 -21.59 -16.57
N GLY A 553 -54.83 -22.45 -15.76
CA GLY A 553 -53.93 -23.51 -16.25
C GLY A 553 -52.53 -23.04 -16.68
N THR A 554 -52.23 -21.75 -16.55
CA THR A 554 -50.87 -21.19 -16.74
C THR A 554 -49.98 -21.42 -15.51
N HIS A 555 -48.66 -21.28 -15.66
CA HIS A 555 -47.71 -21.34 -14.54
C HIS A 555 -47.24 -19.93 -14.17
N PHE A 556 -47.05 -19.66 -12.89
CA PHE A 556 -46.41 -18.42 -12.42
C PHE A 556 -45.23 -18.75 -11.50
N SER A 557 -44.20 -17.90 -11.52
CA SER A 557 -43.07 -18.00 -10.60
C SER A 557 -43.44 -17.35 -9.27
N ALA A 558 -43.44 -18.14 -8.20
CA ALA A 558 -43.66 -17.67 -6.84
C ALA A 558 -42.42 -17.92 -5.98
N TRP A 559 -42.15 -17.04 -5.04
CA TRP A 559 -41.07 -17.19 -4.07
C TRP A 559 -41.66 -17.62 -2.73
N ALA A 560 -41.21 -18.76 -2.21
CA ALA A 560 -41.56 -19.18 -0.85
C ALA A 560 -40.52 -18.63 0.15
N PRO A 561 -40.94 -18.09 1.30
CA PRO A 561 -39.99 -17.63 2.31
C PRO A 561 -39.26 -18.83 2.93
N ILE A 562 -37.94 -18.71 3.05
CA ILE A 562 -37.11 -19.69 3.75
C ILE A 562 -37.00 -19.25 5.21
N ASN A 563 -37.50 -20.08 6.13
CA ASN A 563 -37.42 -19.82 7.57
C ASN A 563 -36.31 -20.68 8.19
N GLY A 564 -35.56 -20.10 9.13
CA GLY A 564 -34.42 -20.77 9.74
C GLY A 564 -33.84 -19.99 10.92
N SER A 565 -32.87 -20.57 11.63
CA SER A 565 -32.01 -19.84 12.55
C SER A 565 -30.83 -19.24 11.77
N LEU A 566 -30.59 -17.94 11.98
CA LEU A 566 -29.48 -17.23 11.34
C LEU A 566 -28.23 -17.37 12.21
N ASN A 567 -27.24 -18.13 11.74
CA ASN A 567 -25.93 -18.19 12.37
C ASN A 567 -25.03 -17.11 11.79
N TYR A 568 -24.38 -16.37 12.68
CA TYR A 568 -23.35 -15.40 12.34
C TYR A 568 -22.00 -15.90 12.85
N TYR A 569 -21.14 -16.32 11.94
CA TYR A 569 -19.80 -16.81 12.27
C TYR A 569 -18.79 -16.35 11.22
N ASN A 570 -17.64 -15.79 11.65
CA ASN A 570 -16.60 -15.23 10.77
C ASN A 570 -17.15 -14.29 9.68
N ASN A 571 -18.04 -13.37 10.09
CA ASN A 571 -18.87 -12.48 9.25
C ASN A 571 -19.51 -13.13 8.00
N ARG A 572 -19.79 -14.43 8.08
CA ARG A 572 -20.69 -15.13 7.16
C ARG A 572 -22.01 -15.34 7.87
N LEU A 573 -23.07 -14.93 7.19
CA LEU A 573 -24.44 -15.25 7.58
C LEU A 573 -24.84 -16.55 6.89
N GLU A 574 -25.16 -17.56 7.68
CA GLU A 574 -25.65 -18.84 7.20
C GLU A 574 -26.98 -19.16 7.88
N ILE A 575 -28.03 -19.44 7.10
CA ILE A 575 -29.32 -19.84 7.62
C ILE A 575 -29.40 -21.36 7.75
N HIS A 576 -29.70 -21.81 8.97
CA HIS A 576 -29.86 -23.21 9.34
C HIS A 576 -31.33 -23.53 9.61
N PRO A 577 -31.73 -24.81 9.61
CA PRO A 577 -33.09 -25.18 10.01
C PRO A 577 -33.42 -24.63 11.40
N SER A 578 -34.63 -24.11 11.57
CA SER A 578 -35.11 -23.60 12.87
C SER A 578 -35.11 -24.72 13.90
N ILE A 579 -34.12 -24.74 14.80
CA ILE A 579 -34.11 -25.60 15.98
C ILE A 579 -34.73 -24.76 17.10
N ASN A 580 -35.84 -25.21 17.67
CA ASN A 580 -36.50 -24.51 18.77
C ASN A 580 -35.55 -24.53 19.97
N VAL A 581 -35.29 -23.38 20.61
CA VAL A 581 -34.35 -23.24 21.75
C VAL A 581 -34.77 -24.11 22.97
N LYS A 582 -35.98 -24.66 22.96
CA LYS A 582 -36.48 -25.62 23.97
C LYS A 582 -36.08 -27.08 23.69
N ASP A 583 -35.57 -27.40 22.50
CA ASP A 583 -35.24 -28.77 22.08
C ASP A 583 -33.78 -29.18 22.40
N ASP A 584 -32.94 -28.24 22.86
CA ASP A 584 -31.56 -28.52 23.30
C ASP A 584 -31.50 -29.49 24.50
N GLN A 585 -32.56 -29.56 25.32
CA GLN A 585 -32.62 -30.54 26.41
C GLN A 585 -33.02 -31.94 25.95
N ALA A 586 -33.54 -32.09 24.73
CA ALA A 586 -33.93 -33.40 24.17
C ALA A 586 -32.89 -33.94 23.17
N LEU A 587 -32.14 -33.10 22.47
CA LEU A 587 -31.20 -33.55 21.42
C LEU A 587 -29.89 -34.19 21.93
N VAL A 588 -29.64 -34.16 23.25
CA VAL A 588 -28.56 -34.97 23.86
C VAL A 588 -28.97 -36.44 24.01
N LEU A 589 -30.26 -36.75 23.86
CA LEU A 589 -30.80 -38.11 23.96
C LEU A 589 -31.82 -38.35 22.85
N ASP A 590 -31.37 -39.09 21.84
CA ASP A 590 -32.16 -39.98 20.99
C ASP A 590 -32.41 -39.58 19.52
N HIS A 591 -32.44 -40.62 18.69
CA HIS A 591 -32.45 -40.62 17.24
C HIS A 591 -33.77 -40.13 16.62
N LYS A 592 -33.64 -39.39 15.51
CA LYS A 592 -34.61 -39.29 14.40
C LYS A 592 -36.07 -39.00 14.81
N SER A 593 -36.40 -37.73 14.97
CA SER A 593 -37.78 -37.27 14.74
C SER A 593 -37.78 -36.16 13.69
N GLU A 594 -38.03 -36.55 12.43
CA GLU A 594 -38.51 -35.60 11.43
C GLU A 594 -39.86 -35.05 11.94
N LEU A 595 -39.91 -33.76 12.29
CA LEU A 595 -41.17 -33.05 12.57
C LEU A 595 -42.03 -33.05 11.31
N ARG A 596 -42.88 -34.07 11.15
CA ARG A 596 -43.93 -34.09 10.13
C ARG A 596 -45.07 -33.19 10.59
N ILE A 597 -45.19 -32.02 9.99
CA ILE A 597 -46.37 -31.16 10.13
C ILE A 597 -47.54 -31.90 9.46
N HIS A 598 -48.39 -32.55 10.25
CA HIS A 598 -49.57 -33.23 9.74
C HIS A 598 -50.70 -32.22 9.54
N THR A 599 -51.08 -31.99 8.28
CA THR A 599 -52.24 -31.19 7.90
C THR A 599 -53.40 -32.13 7.53
N GLU A 600 -54.44 -32.18 8.37
CA GLU A 600 -55.66 -32.93 8.07
C GLU A 600 -56.76 -32.02 7.55
N LEU A 601 -57.32 -32.34 6.37
CA LEU A 601 -58.37 -31.55 5.70
C LEU A 601 -59.56 -31.26 6.65
N ASN A 602 -60.03 -32.26 7.39
CA ASN A 602 -61.18 -32.10 8.29
C ASN A 602 -60.87 -31.17 9.47
N ALA A 603 -59.65 -31.21 10.01
CA ALA A 603 -59.21 -30.31 11.08
C ALA A 603 -59.07 -28.87 10.57
N THR A 604 -58.52 -28.70 9.36
CA THR A 604 -58.43 -27.39 8.71
C THR A 604 -59.81 -26.78 8.45
N ILE A 605 -60.79 -27.56 7.96
CA ILE A 605 -62.17 -27.11 7.75
C ILE A 605 -62.79 -26.62 9.07
N ARG A 606 -62.70 -27.41 10.14
CA ARG A 606 -63.24 -27.03 11.46
C ARG A 606 -62.67 -25.70 11.98
N ARG A 607 -61.37 -25.46 11.79
CA ARG A 607 -60.73 -24.20 12.21
C ARG A 607 -61.16 -22.99 11.37
N PHE A 608 -61.48 -23.20 10.10
CA PHE A 608 -62.11 -22.14 9.29
C PHE A 608 -63.53 -21.83 9.78
N GLU A 609 -64.30 -22.87 10.15
CA GLU A 609 -65.64 -22.72 10.75
C GLU A 609 -65.58 -21.98 12.10
N GLU A 610 -64.66 -22.35 12.99
CA GLU A 610 -64.45 -21.70 14.30
C GLU A 610 -64.12 -20.21 14.18
N ARG A 611 -63.44 -19.82 13.10
CA ARG A 611 -63.06 -18.42 12.82
C ARG A 611 -64.09 -17.69 11.95
N ALA A 612 -65.20 -18.32 11.60
CA ALA A 612 -66.25 -17.77 10.73
C ALA A 612 -65.74 -17.27 9.37
N ILE A 613 -64.71 -17.93 8.81
CA ILE A 613 -64.16 -17.59 7.49
C ILE A 613 -64.82 -18.51 6.45
N PRO A 614 -65.58 -17.97 5.49
CA PRO A 614 -66.23 -18.79 4.46
C PRO A 614 -65.18 -19.36 3.50
N ILE A 615 -65.28 -20.65 3.17
CA ILE A 615 -64.35 -21.35 2.28
C ILE A 615 -65.10 -22.10 1.19
N SER A 616 -64.52 -22.17 -0.01
CA SER A 616 -64.99 -23.01 -1.11
C SER A 616 -64.01 -24.15 -1.33
N ILE A 617 -64.49 -25.40 -1.40
CA ILE A 617 -63.62 -26.58 -1.53
C ILE A 617 -63.90 -27.25 -2.86
N THR A 618 -62.85 -27.41 -3.66
CA THR A 618 -62.89 -28.16 -4.93
C THR A 618 -61.92 -29.34 -4.83
N LYS A 619 -62.30 -30.48 -5.41
CA LYS A 619 -61.44 -31.66 -5.51
C LYS A 619 -61.24 -31.99 -6.99
N ASP A 620 -59.99 -32.05 -7.41
CA ASP A 620 -59.62 -32.44 -8.77
C ASP A 620 -59.64 -33.97 -8.93
N ILE A 621 -59.72 -34.44 -10.18
CA ILE A 621 -59.64 -35.86 -10.58
C ILE A 621 -58.35 -36.54 -10.11
N ASN A 622 -57.29 -35.77 -9.85
CA ASN A 622 -56.02 -36.28 -9.32
C ASN A 622 -55.96 -36.39 -7.79
N GLY A 623 -57.08 -36.16 -7.08
CA GLY A 623 -57.14 -36.22 -5.61
C GLY A 623 -56.59 -34.99 -4.89
N ILE A 624 -56.23 -33.93 -5.63
CA ILE A 624 -55.80 -32.64 -5.07
C ILE A 624 -57.02 -31.89 -4.57
N THR A 625 -56.99 -31.45 -3.31
CA THR A 625 -58.04 -30.62 -2.72
C THR A 625 -57.61 -29.17 -2.71
N THR A 626 -58.38 -28.28 -3.32
CA THR A 626 -58.15 -26.83 -3.31
C THR A 626 -59.22 -26.15 -2.47
N ILE A 627 -58.79 -25.42 -1.45
CA ILE A 627 -59.62 -24.56 -0.61
C ILE A 627 -59.41 -23.12 -1.08
N GLU A 628 -60.42 -22.53 -1.71
CA GLU A 628 -60.44 -21.13 -2.09
C GLU A 628 -61.01 -20.27 -0.97
N LEU A 629 -60.31 -19.17 -0.67
CA LEU A 629 -60.75 -18.17 0.29
C LEU A 629 -61.53 -17.04 -0.39
N PRO A 630 -62.26 -16.22 0.40
CA PRO A 630 -63.03 -15.08 -0.10
C PRO A 630 -62.18 -14.09 -0.89
N SER A 631 -62.81 -13.37 -1.82
CA SER A 631 -62.14 -12.46 -2.76
C SER A 631 -61.36 -11.33 -2.09
N ASP A 632 -61.72 -10.94 -0.86
CA ASP A 632 -61.03 -9.95 -0.04
C ASP A 632 -59.70 -10.46 0.56
N MET A 633 -59.52 -11.79 0.67
CA MET A 633 -58.27 -12.39 1.14
C MET A 633 -57.33 -12.81 -0.01
N ASP A 634 -57.86 -13.01 -1.22
CA ASP A 634 -57.14 -13.43 -2.43
C ASP A 634 -56.11 -14.55 -2.17
N ALA A 635 -56.58 -15.61 -1.53
CA ALA A 635 -55.73 -16.72 -1.09
C ALA A 635 -56.36 -18.09 -1.39
N ARG A 636 -55.51 -19.12 -1.43
CA ARG A 636 -55.93 -20.51 -1.61
C ARG A 636 -54.97 -21.48 -0.94
N ILE A 637 -55.50 -22.62 -0.51
CA ILE A 637 -54.74 -23.73 0.06
C ILE A 637 -54.89 -24.93 -0.85
N ILE A 638 -53.79 -25.53 -1.27
CA ILE A 638 -53.74 -26.72 -2.12
C ILE A 638 -53.18 -27.86 -1.29
N MET A 639 -53.99 -28.89 -1.06
CA MET A 639 -53.61 -30.10 -0.33
C MET A 639 -53.49 -31.26 -1.32
N ASN A 640 -52.26 -31.72 -1.52
CA ASN A 640 -51.94 -33.01 -2.15
C ASN A 640 -51.57 -33.98 -1.02
N GLY A 641 -51.89 -35.27 -1.09
CA GLY A 641 -51.80 -36.18 0.07
C GLY A 641 -50.46 -36.20 0.84
N SER A 642 -49.37 -35.74 0.22
CA SER A 642 -48.03 -35.58 0.81
C SER A 642 -47.57 -34.12 1.06
N SER A 643 -48.33 -33.10 0.65
CA SER A 643 -47.91 -31.69 0.74
C SER A 643 -49.09 -30.72 0.80
N THR A 644 -49.00 -29.72 1.66
CA THR A 644 -49.96 -28.59 1.75
C THR A 644 -49.27 -27.30 1.32
N THR A 645 -49.79 -26.64 0.28
CA THR A 645 -49.27 -25.38 -0.27
C THR A 645 -50.26 -24.25 0.00
N VAL A 646 -49.81 -23.20 0.68
CA VAL A 646 -50.61 -21.99 0.95
C VAL A 646 -50.15 -20.88 0.00
N ILE A 647 -51.08 -20.27 -0.71
CA ILE A 647 -50.83 -19.18 -1.66
C ILE A 647 -51.65 -17.98 -1.21
N ALA A 648 -50.98 -16.87 -0.90
CA ALA A 648 -51.61 -15.63 -0.49
C ALA A 648 -50.72 -14.45 -0.89
N SER A 649 -51.33 -13.38 -1.42
CA SER A 649 -50.65 -12.15 -1.83
C SER A 649 -50.28 -11.26 -0.63
N ASP A 650 -51.07 -11.28 0.44
CA ASP A 650 -50.85 -10.52 1.68
C ASP A 650 -50.14 -11.37 2.77
N ASP A 651 -49.09 -10.82 3.40
CA ASP A 651 -48.33 -11.46 4.49
C ASP A 651 -49.21 -11.79 5.72
N LYS A 652 -50.14 -10.90 6.10
CA LYS A 652 -51.03 -11.10 7.26
C LYS A 652 -52.01 -12.23 7.01
N VAL A 653 -52.51 -12.33 5.77
CA VAL A 653 -53.37 -13.44 5.34
C VAL A 653 -52.57 -14.73 5.38
N ARG A 654 -51.31 -14.71 4.91
CA ARG A 654 -50.43 -15.89 4.94
C ARG A 654 -50.18 -16.40 6.36
N ASP A 655 -49.89 -15.51 7.32
CA ASP A 655 -49.69 -15.87 8.72
C ASP A 655 -50.95 -16.43 9.36
N LEU A 656 -52.11 -15.84 9.07
CA LEU A 656 -53.42 -16.35 9.50
C LEU A 656 -53.65 -17.77 8.97
N LEU A 657 -53.42 -18.01 7.69
CA LEU A 657 -53.60 -19.32 7.07
C LEU A 657 -52.61 -20.36 7.60
N ARG A 658 -51.38 -19.95 7.92
CA ARG A 658 -50.38 -20.81 8.57
C ARG A 658 -50.88 -21.30 9.93
N GLN A 659 -51.46 -20.42 10.75
CA GLN A 659 -52.02 -20.81 12.06
C GLN A 659 -53.21 -21.77 11.94
N ILE A 660 -54.01 -21.63 10.88
CA ILE A 660 -55.18 -22.49 10.63
C ILE A 660 -54.75 -23.87 10.12
N THR A 661 -53.70 -23.92 9.29
CA THR A 661 -53.23 -25.15 8.65
C THR A 661 -52.26 -25.95 9.50
N VAL A 662 -51.34 -25.32 10.24
CA VAL A 662 -50.31 -26.03 11.01
C VAL A 662 -50.86 -26.47 12.38
N THR A 663 -50.81 -27.78 12.63
CA THR A 663 -51.10 -28.41 13.92
C THR A 663 -49.81 -28.52 14.72
N ASP A 664 -49.76 -27.97 15.94
CA ASP A 664 -48.66 -28.26 16.87
C ASP A 664 -48.84 -29.69 17.38
N SER A 665 -47.79 -30.52 17.29
CA SER A 665 -47.86 -31.97 17.56
C SER A 665 -48.13 -32.34 19.03
N ARG A 666 -48.47 -31.34 19.86
CA ARG A 666 -48.88 -31.48 21.27
C ARG A 666 -50.40 -31.41 21.47
N GLU A 667 -51.17 -31.09 20.42
CA GLU A 667 -52.64 -31.06 20.43
C GLU A 667 -53.30 -32.28 19.76
N LEU A 668 -52.50 -33.30 19.40
CA LEU A 668 -52.97 -34.59 18.86
C LEU A 668 -52.92 -35.70 19.90
#